data_AF-A0A0M9EM97-F1
#
_entry.id   AF-A0A0M9EM97-F1
#
_cell.length_a   1.000
_cell.length_b   1.000
_cell.length_c   1.000
_cell.angle_alpha   90.00
_cell.angle_beta   90.00
_cell.angle_gamma   90.00
#
_symmetry.space_group_name_H-M   'P 1'
#
loop_
_entity.id
_entity.type
_entity.pdbx_description
1 polymer ?
#
loop_
_entity_poly.entity_id
_entity_poly.type
_entity_poly.pdbx_seq_one_letter_code
_entity_poly.pdbx_strand_id
1 'polypeptide(L)'
;MSMPTETYKLTATEVIAKIRDGQLTVEEYAESLLVRIKERDPVVKGWAYLNPDQVLYEARKLDQIPKESRGPLHGVAVAVKDVIYTKDMPTQFNSPIYEGDAPQVDAASVIILRKAGALIFGKTTTTEFAATTQGPATTNPHDSSRTPGGSSSGSGAVVGDFQVPIALGTQTGGSTIRPASFNGIYGFKPTWNSISREGQKMFSIINDTLGLYARSVEDLNLLADVFALEDDQPPNPNVLLKGLKIGICKTMVWPQAGYGLVNAMIKAIELLRSNGAMVTEIEFPEHLQDLPDWYSTIFNSDGRTAFLSEYRLDKNRIADQLVGHVENRMRISRAAQLKAFDNIAAARPVVDDMLSQFDAVLTPSVPDEAPEGIESTGSAAFCQIWTVLHNPVINIPGFRGSFIKPHKMGLEVSKYNIGDDGRLQVYNMMKPPPGSGLSNNLPSMYRLYPGDAEYERLAELFTDNWKHDEKQAVINGIFKCKPEELTLSSKMHAWKKYLAVTGTSVESAKWHFHCTSRKCNFDESISDSRLLQCDDADTCAFCSILRESLSMEYASEGGWFGAGIYSSNISSKADKFSHDPLGNYHTGLHAVIVCRVIVGRIQWTKKKLFGLKRPKPGFHSVQAVTKKRGGPVFFPETVVFRDEAILPVAVITYDKTQWNRNGQILY
;
A
#
# COMPACT_ATOMS: atom_id res chain seq x y z
N MET A 1 28.57 -27.34 -8.50
CA MET A 1 28.63 -25.87 -8.51
C MET A 1 27.88 -25.39 -7.29
N SER A 2 28.51 -24.66 -6.36
CA SER A 2 27.76 -24.06 -5.25
C SER A 2 26.70 -23.13 -5.84
N MET A 3 25.50 -23.10 -5.28
CA MET A 3 24.49 -22.12 -5.70
C MET A 3 25.11 -20.72 -5.61
N PRO A 4 24.91 -19.85 -6.60
CA PRO A 4 25.33 -18.46 -6.50
C PRO A 4 24.81 -17.89 -5.19
N THR A 5 25.66 -17.23 -4.42
CA THR A 5 25.20 -16.47 -3.26
C THR A 5 24.14 -15.49 -3.76
N GLU A 6 22.99 -15.36 -3.07
CA GLU A 6 21.86 -14.49 -3.48
C GLU A 6 22.20 -12.99 -3.32
N THR A 7 23.38 -12.57 -3.79
CA THR A 7 23.92 -11.21 -3.72
C THR A 7 23.08 -10.22 -4.51
N TYR A 8 22.23 -10.68 -5.45
CA TYR A 8 21.19 -9.87 -6.09
C TYR A 8 20.23 -9.20 -5.09
N LYS A 9 20.08 -9.73 -3.85
CA LYS A 9 19.25 -9.14 -2.78
C LYS A 9 19.91 -7.95 -2.07
N LEU A 10 21.23 -7.80 -2.17
CA LEU A 10 21.98 -6.76 -1.46
C LEU A 10 21.66 -5.38 -2.00
N THR A 11 21.45 -4.41 -1.14
CA THR A 11 21.36 -2.98 -1.49
C THR A 11 22.66 -2.48 -2.14
N ALA A 12 22.62 -1.35 -2.85
CA ALA A 12 23.82 -0.80 -3.49
C ALA A 12 24.94 -0.52 -2.47
N THR A 13 24.56 0.03 -1.32
CA THR A 13 25.47 0.31 -0.19
C THR A 13 26.08 -0.95 0.42
N GLU A 14 25.33 -2.05 0.54
CA GLU A 14 25.86 -3.35 0.96
C GLU A 14 26.81 -3.96 -0.07
N VAL A 15 26.51 -3.82 -1.37
CA VAL A 15 27.37 -4.28 -2.48
C VAL A 15 28.72 -3.57 -2.42
N ILE A 16 28.73 -2.24 -2.27
CA ILE A 16 29.96 -1.45 -2.14
C ILE A 16 30.80 -1.93 -0.96
N ALA A 17 30.18 -2.14 0.20
CA ALA A 17 30.88 -2.60 1.39
C ALA A 17 31.57 -3.95 1.14
N LYS A 18 30.85 -4.91 0.54
CA LYS A 18 31.39 -6.24 0.25
C LYS A 18 32.51 -6.24 -0.79
N ILE A 19 32.37 -5.44 -1.85
CA ILE A 19 33.42 -5.30 -2.88
C ILE A 19 34.67 -4.64 -2.31
N ARG A 20 34.51 -3.58 -1.51
CA ARG A 20 35.62 -2.89 -0.84
C ARG A 20 36.41 -3.83 0.07
N ASP A 21 35.68 -4.64 0.83
CA ASP A 21 36.24 -5.58 1.81
C ASP A 21 36.80 -6.86 1.15
N GLY A 22 36.64 -7.01 -0.18
CA GLY A 22 37.13 -8.17 -0.95
C GLY A 22 36.32 -9.45 -0.73
N GLN A 23 35.08 -9.33 -0.24
CA GLN A 23 34.16 -10.45 -0.01
C GLN A 23 33.31 -10.80 -1.23
N LEU A 24 33.31 -9.96 -2.26
CA LEU A 24 32.52 -10.09 -3.47
C LEU A 24 33.26 -9.42 -4.62
N THR A 25 33.38 -10.08 -5.77
CA THR A 25 33.84 -9.42 -7.00
C THR A 25 32.67 -8.80 -7.77
N VAL A 26 32.95 -7.84 -8.65
CA VAL A 26 31.92 -7.25 -9.51
C VAL A 26 31.35 -8.30 -10.46
N GLU A 27 32.20 -9.20 -10.98
CA GLU A 27 31.77 -10.32 -11.82
C GLU A 27 30.81 -11.28 -11.09
N GLU A 28 31.16 -11.76 -9.89
CA GLU A 28 30.31 -12.66 -9.09
C GLU A 28 28.95 -12.02 -8.78
N TYR A 29 28.95 -10.72 -8.49
CA TYR A 29 27.74 -9.95 -8.28
C TYR A 29 26.88 -9.84 -9.55
N ALA A 30 27.50 -9.49 -10.69
CA ALA A 30 26.82 -9.36 -11.96
C ALA A 30 26.21 -10.70 -12.42
N GLU A 31 26.91 -11.82 -12.23
CA GLU A 31 26.39 -13.16 -12.47
C GLU A 31 25.11 -13.45 -11.65
N SER A 32 25.11 -13.08 -10.36
CA SER A 32 23.94 -13.26 -9.49
C SER A 32 22.72 -12.45 -9.97
N LEU A 33 22.92 -11.22 -10.44
CA LEU A 33 21.87 -10.39 -11.04
C LEU A 33 21.35 -10.99 -12.35
N LEU A 34 22.24 -11.46 -13.22
CA LEU A 34 21.86 -12.10 -14.49
C LEU A 34 21.05 -13.38 -14.28
N VAL A 35 21.38 -14.17 -13.24
CA VAL A 35 20.57 -15.33 -12.84
C VAL A 35 19.17 -14.88 -12.42
N ARG A 36 19.05 -13.86 -11.56
CA ARG A 36 17.76 -13.32 -11.12
C ARG A 36 16.91 -12.81 -12.30
N ILE A 37 17.54 -12.11 -13.25
CA ILE A 37 16.89 -11.61 -14.46
C ILE A 37 16.39 -12.76 -15.32
N LYS A 38 17.23 -13.77 -15.58
CA LYS A 38 16.86 -14.96 -16.36
C LYS A 38 15.64 -15.68 -15.75
N GLU A 39 15.55 -15.73 -14.43
CA GLU A 39 14.44 -16.37 -13.72
C GLU A 39 13.13 -15.58 -13.77
N ARG A 40 13.21 -14.25 -13.74
CA ARG A 40 12.03 -13.41 -13.46
C ARG A 40 11.57 -12.52 -14.60
N ASP A 41 12.49 -12.07 -15.45
CA ASP A 41 12.15 -11.15 -16.52
C ASP A 41 11.22 -11.71 -17.60
N PRO A 42 11.11 -13.03 -17.84
CA PRO A 42 10.02 -13.57 -18.68
C PRO A 42 8.61 -13.16 -18.21
N VAL A 43 8.45 -12.88 -16.91
CA VAL A 43 7.19 -12.36 -16.32
C VAL A 43 7.22 -10.84 -16.20
N VAL A 44 8.30 -10.27 -15.65
CA VAL A 44 8.40 -8.82 -15.36
C VAL A 44 8.54 -7.99 -16.64
N LYS A 45 9.34 -8.45 -17.61
CA LYS A 45 9.60 -7.80 -18.90
C LYS A 45 10.06 -6.36 -18.75
N GLY A 46 11.03 -6.13 -17.86
CA GLY A 46 11.53 -4.81 -17.47
C GLY A 46 12.64 -4.26 -18.36
N TRP A 47 13.28 -5.08 -19.19
CA TRP A 47 14.42 -4.67 -20.02
C TRP A 47 14.01 -4.42 -21.48
N ALA A 48 14.37 -3.26 -22.02
CA ALA A 48 14.33 -2.94 -23.44
C ALA A 48 15.60 -3.41 -24.17
N TYR A 49 16.73 -3.41 -23.46
CA TYR A 49 18.00 -3.93 -23.95
C TYR A 49 18.82 -4.50 -22.79
N LEU A 50 19.32 -5.72 -22.96
CA LEU A 50 20.23 -6.37 -22.03
C LEU A 50 21.19 -7.28 -22.81
N ASN A 51 22.48 -7.14 -22.55
CA ASN A 51 23.52 -7.99 -23.13
C ASN A 51 24.37 -8.60 -22.00
N PRO A 52 24.08 -9.86 -21.61
CA PRO A 52 24.80 -10.54 -20.52
C PRO A 52 26.31 -10.59 -20.72
N ASP A 53 26.78 -10.80 -21.95
CA ASP A 53 28.21 -10.90 -22.24
C ASP A 53 28.91 -9.55 -22.07
N GLN A 54 28.27 -8.45 -22.51
CA GLN A 54 28.77 -7.09 -22.27
C GLN A 54 28.81 -6.75 -20.78
N VAL A 55 27.76 -7.11 -20.04
CA VAL A 55 27.70 -6.90 -18.57
C VAL A 55 28.86 -7.59 -17.87
N LEU A 56 29.12 -8.88 -18.16
CA LEU A 56 30.22 -9.63 -17.55
C LEU A 56 31.59 -9.10 -17.98
N TYR A 57 31.72 -8.67 -19.24
CA TYR A 57 32.94 -8.06 -19.73
C TYR A 57 33.28 -6.75 -19.00
N GLU A 58 32.30 -5.86 -18.80
CA GLU A 58 32.49 -4.62 -18.05
C GLU A 58 32.69 -4.88 -16.55
N ALA A 59 32.02 -5.88 -15.96
CA ALA A 59 32.24 -6.30 -14.59
C ALA A 59 33.71 -6.73 -14.35
N ARG A 60 34.26 -7.57 -15.23
CA ARG A 60 35.68 -7.99 -15.18
C ARG A 60 36.65 -6.80 -15.29
N LYS A 61 36.33 -5.80 -16.12
CA LYS A 61 37.13 -4.57 -16.20
C LYS A 61 37.11 -3.79 -14.90
N LEU A 62 35.95 -3.68 -14.26
CA LEU A 62 35.82 -3.02 -12.96
C LEU A 62 36.64 -3.76 -11.90
N ASP A 63 36.64 -5.09 -11.89
CA ASP A 63 37.46 -5.88 -10.96
C ASP A 63 38.97 -5.62 -11.10
N GLN A 64 39.45 -5.26 -12.30
CA GLN A 64 40.86 -4.91 -12.56
C GLN A 64 41.25 -3.52 -12.04
N ILE A 65 40.30 -2.66 -11.66
CA ILE A 65 40.59 -1.31 -11.17
C ILE A 65 41.19 -1.41 -9.74
N PRO A 66 42.39 -0.83 -9.50
CA PRO A 66 43.01 -0.80 -8.17
C PRO A 66 42.11 -0.13 -7.14
N LYS A 67 42.14 -0.60 -5.88
CA LYS A 67 41.20 -0.17 -4.82
C LYS A 67 41.18 1.34 -4.61
N GLU A 68 42.34 1.97 -4.68
CA GLU A 68 42.57 3.41 -4.55
C GLU A 68 41.99 4.26 -5.70
N SER A 69 41.67 3.62 -6.84
CA SER A 69 41.10 4.28 -8.03
C SER A 69 39.60 4.02 -8.18
N ARG A 70 38.97 3.30 -7.23
CA ARG A 70 37.55 2.96 -7.27
C ARG A 70 36.71 4.16 -6.81
N GLY A 71 35.68 4.50 -7.60
CA GLY A 71 34.72 5.55 -7.26
C GLY A 71 33.64 5.10 -6.27
N PRO A 72 32.76 6.01 -5.83
CA PRO A 72 31.75 5.74 -4.80
C PRO A 72 30.68 4.71 -5.20
N LEU A 73 30.47 4.46 -6.50
CA LEU A 73 29.55 3.43 -7.02
C LEU A 73 30.27 2.23 -7.62
N HIS A 74 31.54 2.01 -7.29
CA HIS A 74 32.33 0.98 -7.94
C HIS A 74 31.66 -0.40 -7.93
N GLY A 75 31.33 -0.91 -9.12
CA GLY A 75 30.71 -2.22 -9.30
C GLY A 75 29.20 -2.29 -9.05
N VAL A 76 28.56 -1.20 -8.60
CA VAL A 76 27.12 -1.18 -8.38
C VAL A 76 26.38 -1.21 -9.71
N ALA A 77 25.44 -2.14 -9.87
CA ALA A 77 24.61 -2.25 -11.06
C ALA A 77 23.56 -1.14 -11.10
N VAL A 78 23.48 -0.45 -12.24
CA VAL A 78 22.49 0.62 -12.49
C VAL A 78 21.73 0.32 -13.77
N ALA A 79 20.41 0.26 -13.69
CA ALA A 79 19.56 0.19 -14.87
C ALA A 79 19.18 1.60 -15.36
N VAL A 80 19.15 1.81 -16.67
CA VAL A 80 18.94 3.15 -17.27
C VAL A 80 17.68 3.14 -18.12
N LYS A 81 16.71 4.03 -17.85
CA LYS A 81 15.50 4.15 -18.68
C LYS A 81 15.82 4.40 -20.15
N ASP A 82 15.10 3.74 -21.05
CA ASP A 82 15.29 3.82 -22.51
C ASP A 82 14.81 5.15 -23.15
N VAL A 83 14.99 6.25 -22.43
CA VAL A 83 14.91 7.63 -22.96
C VAL A 83 16.15 8.45 -22.60
N ILE A 84 17.17 7.79 -22.03
CA ILE A 84 18.43 8.38 -21.58
C ILE A 84 19.54 7.74 -22.42
N TYR A 85 20.36 8.59 -23.06
CA TYR A 85 21.44 8.14 -23.93
C TYR A 85 22.55 7.42 -23.18
N THR A 86 23.08 6.40 -23.85
CA THR A 86 24.15 5.51 -23.41
C THR A 86 25.00 5.21 -24.63
N LYS A 87 26.30 5.51 -24.60
CA LYS A 87 27.12 5.44 -25.82
C LYS A 87 27.30 4.03 -26.38
N ASP A 88 27.12 3.01 -25.55
CA ASP A 88 27.43 1.61 -25.80
C ASP A 88 26.20 0.71 -25.80
N MET A 89 24.99 1.30 -25.79
CA MET A 89 23.71 0.58 -25.83
C MET A 89 22.70 1.39 -26.64
N PRO A 90 21.71 0.74 -27.28
CA PRO A 90 20.68 1.46 -28.01
C PRO A 90 19.85 2.39 -27.11
N THR A 91 19.25 3.42 -27.71
CA THR A 91 18.22 4.24 -27.06
C THR A 91 17.06 4.40 -28.03
N GLN A 92 15.96 3.69 -27.78
CA GLN A 92 14.90 3.50 -28.79
C GLN A 92 13.60 4.21 -28.43
N PHE A 93 13.52 4.81 -27.24
CA PHE A 93 12.36 5.57 -26.76
C PHE A 93 11.05 4.77 -26.76
N ASN A 94 11.13 3.43 -26.79
CA ASN A 94 9.99 2.54 -27.03
C ASN A 94 9.15 2.96 -28.26
N SER A 95 9.79 3.43 -29.33
CA SER A 95 9.12 3.91 -30.55
C SER A 95 9.65 3.20 -31.80
N PRO A 96 8.78 2.76 -32.73
CA PRO A 96 9.19 2.12 -33.98
C PRO A 96 10.16 2.96 -34.83
N ILE A 97 10.06 4.30 -34.77
CA ILE A 97 10.91 5.18 -35.58
C ILE A 97 12.38 5.23 -35.12
N TYR A 98 12.68 4.73 -33.92
CA TYR A 98 14.03 4.65 -33.33
C TYR A 98 14.47 3.21 -33.04
N GLU A 99 13.81 2.21 -33.65
CA GLU A 99 14.23 0.81 -33.52
C GLU A 99 15.68 0.63 -34.03
N GLY A 100 16.54 0.08 -33.18
CA GLY A 100 17.96 -0.08 -33.44
C GLY A 100 18.81 1.20 -33.31
N ASP A 101 18.23 2.35 -32.97
CA ASP A 101 19.01 3.59 -32.78
C ASP A 101 19.95 3.46 -31.58
N ALA A 102 21.21 3.87 -31.75
CA ALA A 102 22.25 3.76 -30.76
C ALA A 102 23.15 5.00 -30.76
N PRO A 103 22.65 6.14 -30.22
CA PRO A 103 23.44 7.35 -30.08
C PRO A 103 24.72 7.04 -29.32
N GLN A 104 25.88 7.21 -29.95
CA GLN A 104 27.20 6.89 -29.39
C GLN A 104 27.68 7.97 -28.40
N VAL A 105 26.76 8.44 -27.55
CA VAL A 105 26.97 9.49 -26.55
C VAL A 105 26.33 9.06 -25.24
N ASP A 106 26.99 9.35 -24.12
CA ASP A 106 26.40 9.17 -22.80
C ASP A 106 25.63 10.44 -22.43
N ALA A 107 24.45 10.28 -21.83
CA ALA A 107 23.78 11.39 -21.15
C ALA A 107 24.63 11.89 -19.97
N ALA A 108 24.43 13.15 -19.56
CA ALA A 108 25.18 13.73 -18.44
C ALA A 108 25.09 12.88 -17.16
N SER A 109 23.91 12.33 -16.88
CA SER A 109 23.71 11.43 -15.74
C SER A 109 24.50 10.12 -15.86
N VAL A 110 24.61 9.55 -17.06
CA VAL A 110 25.37 8.32 -17.31
C VAL A 110 26.87 8.57 -17.22
N ILE A 111 27.36 9.74 -17.67
CA ILE A 111 28.77 10.15 -17.52
C ILE A 111 29.15 10.18 -16.04
N ILE A 112 28.31 10.80 -15.19
CA ILE A 112 28.53 10.87 -13.74
C ILE A 112 28.58 9.47 -13.13
N LEU A 113 27.60 8.61 -13.42
CA LEU A 113 27.55 7.25 -12.90
C LEU A 113 28.76 6.41 -13.32
N ARG A 114 29.16 6.47 -14.60
CA ARG A 114 30.36 5.78 -15.09
C ARG A 114 31.62 6.28 -14.41
N LYS A 115 31.74 7.60 -14.22
CA LYS A 115 32.88 8.19 -13.50
C LYS A 115 32.91 7.77 -12.02
N ALA A 116 31.74 7.57 -11.41
CA ALA A 116 31.59 7.02 -10.07
C ALA A 116 31.91 5.52 -9.99
N GLY A 117 32.17 4.84 -11.12
CA GLY A 117 32.52 3.42 -11.18
C GLY A 117 31.34 2.46 -11.29
N ALA A 118 30.14 2.98 -11.59
CA ALA A 118 28.94 2.15 -11.72
C ALA A 118 29.03 1.19 -12.92
N LEU A 119 28.45 0.00 -12.75
CA LEU A 119 28.19 -0.96 -13.81
C LEU A 119 26.85 -0.62 -14.47
N ILE A 120 26.89 0.07 -15.61
CA ILE A 120 25.67 0.34 -16.40
C ILE A 120 25.16 -0.97 -16.98
N PHE A 121 24.04 -1.45 -16.47
CA PHE A 121 23.63 -2.85 -16.62
C PHE A 121 22.79 -3.11 -17.88
N GLY A 122 21.98 -2.15 -18.30
CA GLY A 122 21.09 -2.29 -19.44
C GLY A 122 20.07 -1.17 -19.54
N LYS A 123 19.23 -1.24 -20.57
CA LYS A 123 18.16 -0.27 -20.82
C LYS A 123 16.82 -0.82 -20.38
N THR A 124 16.08 -0.08 -19.56
CA THR A 124 14.75 -0.51 -19.08
C THR A 124 13.64 0.05 -19.94
N THR A 125 12.55 -0.71 -20.08
CA THR A 125 11.37 -0.30 -20.83
C THR A 125 10.76 1.00 -20.31
N THR A 126 10.12 1.72 -21.22
CA THR A 126 9.40 2.97 -20.98
C THR A 126 8.13 2.99 -21.80
N THR A 127 7.17 3.86 -21.48
CA THR A 127 6.16 4.24 -22.48
C THR A 127 6.82 5.04 -23.61
N GLU A 128 6.18 5.09 -24.77
CA GLU A 128 6.71 5.75 -25.96
C GLU A 128 7.11 7.22 -25.64
N PHE A 129 8.39 7.55 -25.84
CA PHE A 129 9.04 8.82 -25.50
C PHE A 129 8.84 9.31 -24.05
N ALA A 130 8.50 8.41 -23.13
CA ALA A 130 8.08 8.75 -21.78
C ALA A 130 6.81 9.64 -21.71
N ALA A 131 6.01 9.67 -22.78
CA ALA A 131 4.98 10.68 -23.01
C ALA A 131 3.56 10.13 -23.22
N THR A 132 3.41 8.81 -23.32
CA THR A 132 2.09 8.17 -23.47
C THR A 132 1.62 7.50 -22.19
N THR A 133 0.31 7.32 -22.06
CA THR A 133 -0.32 6.59 -20.94
C THR A 133 -0.45 5.09 -21.20
N GLN A 134 -0.25 4.64 -22.44
CA GLN A 134 -0.27 3.22 -22.78
C GLN A 134 0.97 2.54 -22.19
N GLY A 135 0.76 1.54 -21.33
CA GLY A 135 1.86 0.81 -20.69
C GLY A 135 2.61 -0.09 -21.69
N PRO A 136 3.92 -0.33 -21.49
CA PRO A 136 4.64 -1.36 -22.23
C PRO A 136 4.23 -2.76 -21.76
N ALA A 137 4.83 -3.81 -22.34
CA ALA A 137 4.59 -5.20 -21.93
C ALA A 137 5.05 -5.52 -20.49
N THR A 138 5.73 -4.58 -19.82
CA THR A 138 6.22 -4.72 -18.45
C THR A 138 5.07 -4.89 -17.48
N THR A 139 5.20 -5.86 -16.58
CA THR A 139 4.21 -6.15 -15.55
C THR A 139 4.74 -5.75 -14.17
N ASN A 140 3.83 -5.57 -13.22
CA ASN A 140 4.22 -5.36 -11.83
C ASN A 140 4.84 -6.66 -11.26
N PRO A 141 6.06 -6.64 -10.69
CA PRO A 141 6.74 -7.85 -10.20
C PRO A 141 6.01 -8.55 -9.05
N HIS A 142 5.11 -7.81 -8.42
CA HIS A 142 4.30 -8.22 -7.28
C HIS A 142 3.00 -8.92 -7.67
N ASP A 143 2.45 -8.56 -8.83
CA ASP A 143 1.26 -9.15 -9.44
C ASP A 143 1.31 -8.87 -10.96
N SER A 144 1.60 -9.91 -11.74
CA SER A 144 1.80 -9.77 -13.19
C SER A 144 0.52 -9.38 -13.95
N SER A 145 -0.64 -9.41 -13.30
CA SER A 145 -1.90 -8.93 -13.88
C SER A 145 -2.07 -7.41 -13.80
N ARG A 146 -1.14 -6.70 -13.13
CA ARG A 146 -1.23 -5.26 -12.85
C ARG A 146 -0.12 -4.46 -13.50
N THR A 147 -0.40 -3.18 -13.72
CA THR A 147 0.59 -2.24 -14.25
C THR A 147 1.71 -1.98 -13.23
N PRO A 148 2.97 -1.93 -13.65
CA PRO A 148 4.07 -1.44 -12.81
C PRO A 148 4.04 0.09 -12.68
N GLY A 149 3.08 0.76 -13.34
CA GLY A 149 3.08 2.19 -13.52
C GLY A 149 4.01 2.62 -14.66
N GLY A 150 4.06 3.92 -14.92
CA GLY A 150 4.97 4.45 -15.94
C GLY A 150 5.18 5.95 -15.79
N SER A 151 5.88 6.61 -16.71
CA SER A 151 6.51 6.03 -17.90
C SER A 151 7.80 5.26 -17.62
N SER A 152 8.42 5.36 -16.44
CA SER A 152 9.61 4.56 -16.08
C SER A 152 9.24 3.12 -15.64
N SER A 153 8.44 2.44 -16.45
CA SER A 153 7.81 1.15 -16.13
C SER A 153 8.84 0.08 -15.80
N GLY A 154 9.82 -0.12 -16.68
CA GLY A 154 10.89 -1.10 -16.48
C GLY A 154 11.77 -0.74 -15.29
N SER A 155 12.16 0.54 -15.15
CA SER A 155 13.05 1.00 -14.08
C SER A 155 12.49 0.70 -12.68
N GLY A 156 11.20 0.99 -12.46
CA GLY A 156 10.54 0.67 -11.21
C GLY A 156 10.41 -0.84 -10.99
N ALA A 157 10.03 -1.58 -12.03
CA ALA A 157 9.80 -3.01 -11.95
C ALA A 157 11.10 -3.81 -11.67
N VAL A 158 12.20 -3.51 -12.35
CA VAL A 158 13.48 -4.24 -12.17
C VAL A 158 14.10 -4.01 -10.79
N VAL A 159 13.91 -2.82 -10.20
CA VAL A 159 14.34 -2.55 -8.82
C VAL A 159 13.42 -3.27 -7.82
N GLY A 160 12.10 -3.23 -8.03
CA GLY A 160 11.12 -3.93 -7.21
C GLY A 160 11.22 -5.46 -7.25
N ASP A 161 11.75 -6.01 -8.34
CA ASP A 161 11.96 -7.45 -8.53
C ASP A 161 13.35 -7.93 -8.12
N PHE A 162 14.20 -7.06 -7.57
CA PHE A 162 15.58 -7.35 -7.18
C PHE A 162 16.53 -7.69 -8.34
N GLN A 163 16.21 -7.28 -9.57
CA GLN A 163 17.05 -7.49 -10.74
C GLN A 163 18.23 -6.50 -10.80
N VAL A 164 18.07 -5.30 -10.23
CA VAL A 164 19.13 -4.34 -9.92
C VAL A 164 18.81 -3.58 -8.62
N PRO A 165 19.79 -3.03 -7.88
CA PRO A 165 19.54 -2.29 -6.65
C PRO A 165 19.08 -0.85 -6.89
N ILE A 166 19.53 -0.22 -7.98
CA ILE A 166 19.23 1.17 -8.31
C ILE A 166 18.96 1.33 -9.81
N ALA A 167 18.14 2.33 -10.15
CA ALA A 167 17.85 2.66 -11.54
C ALA A 167 17.58 4.16 -11.74
N LEU A 168 17.81 4.64 -12.96
CA LEU A 168 17.41 5.96 -13.40
C LEU A 168 16.03 5.92 -14.05
N GLY A 169 15.18 6.89 -13.71
CA GLY A 169 13.92 7.18 -14.36
C GLY A 169 13.85 8.64 -14.83
N THR A 170 12.68 9.06 -15.28
CA THR A 170 12.37 10.48 -15.53
C THR A 170 10.95 10.79 -15.07
N GLN A 171 10.65 12.05 -14.75
CA GLN A 171 9.32 12.51 -14.38
C GLN A 171 8.97 13.85 -15.00
N THR A 172 7.86 13.87 -15.75
CA THR A 172 7.18 15.08 -16.22
C THR A 172 5.88 15.32 -15.46
N GLY A 173 5.16 14.25 -15.10
CA GLY A 173 3.90 14.33 -14.34
C GLY A 173 3.85 13.43 -13.10
N GLY A 174 4.37 12.21 -13.20
CA GLY A 174 4.43 11.26 -12.08
C GLY A 174 5.31 10.04 -12.35
N SER A 175 6.15 10.13 -13.39
CA SER A 175 6.82 8.96 -13.98
C SER A 175 8.00 8.43 -13.20
N THR A 176 8.32 9.02 -12.05
CA THR A 176 9.22 8.46 -11.05
C THR A 176 8.44 7.92 -9.86
N ILE A 177 7.60 8.75 -9.25
CA ILE A 177 6.91 8.45 -7.99
C ILE A 177 5.83 7.38 -8.13
N ARG A 178 5.04 7.40 -9.21
CA ARG A 178 4.00 6.39 -9.45
C ARG A 178 4.57 4.97 -9.61
N PRO A 179 5.57 4.72 -10.48
CA PRO A 179 6.21 3.41 -10.51
C PRO A 179 6.89 3.05 -9.19
N ALA A 180 7.48 3.99 -8.45
CA ALA A 180 8.04 3.66 -7.14
C ALA A 180 6.98 3.12 -6.17
N SER A 181 5.81 3.77 -6.12
CA SER A 181 4.70 3.34 -5.27
C SER A 181 4.15 1.98 -5.69
N PHE A 182 3.83 1.81 -6.98
CA PHE A 182 3.25 0.55 -7.48
C PHE A 182 4.19 -0.65 -7.35
N ASN A 183 5.51 -0.44 -7.48
CA ASN A 183 6.49 -1.51 -7.34
C ASN A 183 7.05 -1.62 -5.91
N GLY A 184 6.53 -0.86 -4.93
CA GLY A 184 6.90 -0.99 -3.52
C GLY A 184 8.38 -0.68 -3.22
N ILE A 185 8.95 0.31 -3.91
CA ILE A 185 10.36 0.73 -3.79
C ILE A 185 10.50 2.21 -3.42
N TYR A 186 11.71 2.63 -3.08
CA TYR A 186 11.99 4.05 -2.91
C TYR A 186 12.13 4.71 -4.28
N GLY A 187 11.55 5.89 -4.42
CA GLY A 187 11.68 6.72 -5.62
C GLY A 187 11.89 8.16 -5.21
N PHE A 188 12.85 8.83 -5.81
CA PHE A 188 13.16 10.22 -5.54
C PHE A 188 13.10 11.01 -6.85
N LYS A 189 12.23 12.02 -6.88
CA LYS A 189 12.27 13.11 -7.85
C LYS A 189 12.90 14.32 -7.16
N PRO A 190 14.18 14.64 -7.44
CA PRO A 190 14.85 15.81 -6.87
C PRO A 190 14.16 17.13 -7.22
N THR A 191 14.66 18.21 -6.64
CA THR A 191 14.26 19.56 -7.04
C THR A 191 14.50 19.73 -8.54
N TRP A 192 13.57 20.41 -9.21
CA TRP A 192 13.68 20.59 -10.66
C TRP A 192 15.02 21.25 -11.00
N ASN A 193 15.70 20.66 -11.99
CA ASN A 193 17.01 21.11 -12.48
C ASN A 193 18.20 20.95 -11.50
N SER A 194 18.08 20.19 -10.39
CA SER A 194 19.24 19.81 -9.57
C SER A 194 20.16 18.80 -10.24
N ILE A 195 19.65 17.99 -11.17
CA ILE A 195 20.47 17.07 -11.99
C ILE A 195 20.32 17.44 -13.45
N SER A 196 21.45 17.49 -14.18
CA SER A 196 21.46 17.76 -15.61
C SER A 196 20.60 16.77 -16.38
N ARG A 197 19.90 17.31 -17.37
CA ARG A 197 18.96 16.59 -18.22
C ARG A 197 19.50 16.33 -19.62
N GLU A 198 20.72 16.78 -19.88
CA GLU A 198 21.39 16.62 -21.16
C GLU A 198 21.52 15.14 -21.55
N GLY A 199 21.11 14.83 -22.78
CA GLY A 199 21.09 13.47 -23.32
C GLY A 199 19.88 12.62 -22.90
N GLN A 200 18.82 13.22 -22.33
CA GLN A 200 17.51 12.57 -22.21
C GLN A 200 16.53 13.09 -23.27
N LYS A 201 15.52 12.29 -23.64
CA LYS A 201 14.39 12.79 -24.44
C LYS A 201 13.65 13.86 -23.63
N MET A 202 13.72 15.09 -24.12
CA MET A 202 12.94 16.19 -23.56
C MET A 202 11.50 16.13 -24.08
N PHE A 203 10.56 16.24 -23.15
CA PHE A 203 9.14 16.50 -23.37
C PHE A 203 8.82 17.92 -22.92
N SER A 204 8.93 18.24 -21.64
CA SER A 204 8.58 19.55 -21.10
C SER A 204 9.77 20.18 -20.39
N ILE A 205 10.23 21.31 -20.91
CA ILE A 205 11.42 22.01 -20.41
C ILE A 205 11.29 22.35 -18.92
N ILE A 206 10.10 22.74 -18.47
CA ILE A 206 9.89 23.16 -17.08
C ILE A 206 9.47 22.02 -16.14
N ASN A 207 9.19 20.82 -16.65
CA ASN A 207 8.66 19.74 -15.81
C ASN A 207 9.59 18.53 -15.75
N ASP A 208 10.30 18.21 -16.84
CA ASP A 208 11.14 17.03 -16.90
C ASP A 208 12.21 17.08 -15.83
N THR A 209 12.26 16.04 -15.01
CA THR A 209 13.21 15.86 -13.92
C THR A 209 13.78 14.45 -13.98
N LEU A 210 15.09 14.28 -13.77
CA LEU A 210 15.68 12.95 -13.62
C LEU A 210 15.16 12.29 -12.34
N GLY A 211 14.74 11.03 -12.44
CA GLY A 211 14.25 10.26 -11.29
C GLY A 211 15.28 9.23 -10.83
N LEU A 212 15.29 8.96 -9.53
CA LEU A 212 16.16 7.97 -8.89
C LEU A 212 15.31 6.89 -8.22
N TYR A 213 15.66 5.62 -8.44
CA TYR A 213 15.04 4.47 -7.78
C TYR A 213 16.05 3.71 -6.95
N ALA A 214 15.62 3.22 -5.79
CA ALA A 214 16.46 2.43 -4.89
C ALA A 214 15.65 1.48 -4.01
N ARG A 215 16.36 0.56 -3.33
CA ARG A 215 15.76 -0.37 -2.36
C ARG A 215 15.92 0.06 -0.90
N SER A 216 16.68 1.10 -0.64
CA SER A 216 16.89 1.67 0.69
C SER A 216 17.04 3.20 0.63
N VAL A 217 16.92 3.84 1.80
CA VAL A 217 17.18 5.28 1.94
C VAL A 217 18.68 5.56 1.83
N GLU A 218 19.51 4.64 2.33
CA GLU A 218 20.96 4.70 2.22
C GLU A 218 21.43 4.72 0.76
N ASP A 219 20.79 3.94 -0.11
CA ASP A 219 21.08 3.94 -1.54
C ASP A 219 20.64 5.26 -2.23
N LEU A 220 19.57 5.91 -1.75
CA LEU A 220 19.19 7.24 -2.23
C LEU A 220 20.17 8.33 -1.78
N ASN A 221 20.68 8.27 -0.54
CA ASN A 221 21.76 9.16 -0.06
C ASN A 221 23.01 9.03 -0.93
N LEU A 222 23.43 7.79 -1.17
CA LEU A 222 24.56 7.51 -2.03
C LEU A 222 24.38 8.12 -3.43
N LEU A 223 23.17 8.05 -4.00
CA LEU A 223 22.88 8.68 -5.30
C LEU A 223 22.86 10.21 -5.22
N ALA A 224 22.31 10.79 -4.15
CA ALA A 224 22.34 12.23 -3.92
C ALA A 224 23.78 12.77 -3.89
N ASP A 225 24.67 12.10 -3.14
CA ASP A 225 26.10 12.42 -3.08
C ASP A 225 26.77 12.32 -4.46
N VAL A 226 26.49 11.24 -5.20
CA VAL A 226 27.06 11.00 -6.54
C VAL A 226 26.65 12.07 -7.54
N PHE A 227 25.41 12.55 -7.45
CA PHE A 227 24.90 13.63 -8.28
C PHE A 227 25.20 15.04 -7.73
N ALA A 228 25.91 15.12 -6.60
CA ALA A 228 26.22 16.37 -5.91
C ALA A 228 24.96 17.23 -5.71
N LEU A 229 23.89 16.61 -5.20
CA LEU A 229 22.70 17.35 -4.81
C LEU A 229 23.06 18.22 -3.60
N GLU A 230 23.01 19.53 -3.77
CA GLU A 230 23.31 20.50 -2.74
C GLU A 230 22.09 21.39 -2.49
N ASP A 231 22.02 21.93 -1.28
CA ASP A 231 20.99 22.91 -0.91
C ASP A 231 21.60 23.97 0.02
N ASP A 232 20.86 25.03 0.29
CA ASP A 232 21.34 26.20 1.02
C ASP A 232 21.75 25.88 2.47
N GLN A 233 21.16 24.83 3.04
CA GLN A 233 21.45 24.37 4.39
C GLN A 233 21.94 22.92 4.38
N PRO A 234 23.06 22.63 5.06
CA PRO A 234 23.55 21.27 5.16
C PRO A 234 22.55 20.40 5.92
N PRO A 235 22.52 19.10 5.60
CA PRO A 235 21.66 18.13 6.27
C PRO A 235 21.95 18.05 7.78
N ASN A 236 20.93 18.10 8.63
CA ASN A 236 21.08 17.92 10.08
C ASN A 236 20.99 16.43 10.49
N PRO A 237 22.12 15.76 10.79
CA PRO A 237 22.13 14.32 11.06
C PRO A 237 21.40 13.91 12.34
N ASN A 238 21.02 14.86 13.20
CA ASN A 238 20.40 14.62 14.50
C ASN A 238 18.91 14.95 14.52
N VAL A 239 18.25 15.06 13.36
CA VAL A 239 16.80 15.24 13.33
C VAL A 239 16.13 14.06 14.03
N LEU A 240 15.18 14.36 14.94
CA LEU A 240 14.34 13.38 15.61
C LEU A 240 12.89 13.53 15.14
N LEU A 241 12.15 12.44 14.90
CA LEU A 241 10.71 12.49 14.56
C LEU A 241 9.90 13.24 15.61
N LYS A 242 10.31 13.09 16.88
CA LYS A 242 9.70 13.79 18.00
C LYS A 242 9.85 15.30 17.83
N GLY A 243 8.73 15.99 17.68
CA GLY A 243 8.66 17.44 17.52
C GLY A 243 8.67 17.93 16.07
N LEU A 244 8.81 17.05 15.07
CA LEU A 244 8.70 17.47 13.68
C LEU A 244 7.27 17.86 13.34
N LYS A 245 7.11 18.98 12.63
CA LYS A 245 5.84 19.44 12.08
C LYS A 245 5.61 18.80 10.72
N ILE A 246 4.69 17.85 10.67
CA ILE A 246 4.32 17.17 9.42
C ILE A 246 2.96 17.67 8.96
N GLY A 247 2.92 18.31 7.81
CA GLY A 247 1.70 18.69 7.13
C GLY A 247 1.06 17.53 6.38
N ILE A 248 -0.26 17.35 6.45
CA ILE A 248 -1.00 16.41 5.61
C ILE A 248 -1.69 17.20 4.51
N CYS A 249 -1.21 17.06 3.29
CA CYS A 249 -1.76 17.81 2.18
C CYS A 249 -2.84 17.02 1.45
N LYS A 250 -4.11 17.36 1.70
CA LYS A 250 -5.23 16.93 0.87
C LYS A 250 -5.38 17.93 -0.27
N THR A 251 -4.69 17.64 -1.37
CA THR A 251 -4.69 18.50 -2.56
C THR A 251 -6.07 18.52 -3.24
N MET A 252 -6.26 19.39 -4.23
CA MET A 252 -7.46 19.47 -5.05
C MET A 252 -7.84 18.15 -5.76
N VAL A 253 -6.89 17.21 -5.89
CA VAL A 253 -7.14 15.89 -6.49
C VAL A 253 -7.48 14.82 -5.44
N TRP A 254 -7.60 15.17 -4.16
CA TRP A 254 -8.00 14.26 -3.08
C TRP A 254 -9.31 13.48 -3.34
N PRO A 255 -10.34 14.02 -4.03
CA PRO A 255 -11.52 13.23 -4.39
C PRO A 255 -11.25 11.99 -5.25
N GLN A 256 -10.07 11.87 -5.86
CA GLN A 256 -9.64 10.66 -6.58
C GLN A 256 -9.07 9.58 -5.66
N ALA A 257 -8.90 9.85 -4.36
CA ALA A 257 -8.34 8.91 -3.42
C ALA A 257 -9.24 7.68 -3.25
N GLY A 258 -8.69 6.51 -3.55
CA GLY A 258 -9.34 5.24 -3.30
C GLY A 258 -9.16 4.76 -1.86
N TYR A 259 -9.87 3.68 -1.52
CA TYR A 259 -9.91 3.16 -0.16
C TYR A 259 -8.54 2.69 0.33
N GLY A 260 -7.74 2.06 -0.53
CA GLY A 260 -6.41 1.60 -0.14
C GLY A 260 -5.54 2.77 0.29
N LEU A 261 -5.49 3.83 -0.54
CA LEU A 261 -4.78 5.06 -0.25
C LEU A 261 -5.19 5.68 1.09
N VAL A 262 -6.49 5.90 1.29
CA VAL A 262 -7.01 6.56 2.50
C VAL A 262 -6.57 5.78 3.75
N ASN A 263 -6.64 4.45 3.72
CA ASN A 263 -6.21 3.60 4.83
C ASN A 263 -4.73 3.72 5.14
N ALA A 264 -3.86 3.82 4.13
CA ALA A 264 -2.44 4.06 4.42
C ALA A 264 -2.17 5.45 4.95
N MET A 265 -2.87 6.47 4.44
CA MET A 265 -2.70 7.83 4.96
C MET A 265 -3.08 7.88 6.44
N ILE A 266 -4.18 7.24 6.84
CA ILE A 266 -4.56 7.09 8.26
C ILE A 266 -3.44 6.39 9.05
N LYS A 267 -2.97 5.24 8.56
CA LYS A 267 -1.90 4.47 9.24
C LYS A 267 -0.59 5.25 9.35
N ALA A 268 -0.24 6.00 8.32
CA ALA A 268 0.93 6.87 8.30
C ALA A 268 0.85 7.95 9.36
N ILE A 269 -0.29 8.64 9.43
CA ILE A 269 -0.57 9.68 10.41
C ILE A 269 -0.48 9.12 11.84
N GLU A 270 -1.04 7.93 12.10
CA GLU A 270 -0.93 7.24 13.39
C GLU A 270 0.52 6.93 13.76
N LEU A 271 1.30 6.39 12.82
CA LEU A 271 2.71 6.07 13.04
C LEU A 271 3.53 7.33 13.32
N LEU A 272 3.29 8.42 12.58
CA LEU A 272 3.94 9.71 12.80
C LEU A 272 3.61 10.26 14.19
N ARG A 273 2.33 10.32 14.56
CA ARG A 273 1.88 10.82 15.87
C ARG A 273 2.40 9.98 17.02
N SER A 274 2.34 8.65 16.92
CA SER A 274 2.82 7.74 17.98
C SER A 274 4.33 7.83 18.20
N ASN A 275 5.10 8.26 17.20
CA ASN A 275 6.53 8.54 17.31
C ASN A 275 6.85 10.01 17.64
N GLY A 276 5.84 10.80 18.01
CA GLY A 276 5.99 12.15 18.55
C GLY A 276 6.02 13.27 17.52
N ALA A 277 5.71 13.01 16.25
CA ALA A 277 5.56 14.07 15.25
C ALA A 277 4.25 14.85 15.46
N MET A 278 4.29 16.16 15.23
CA MET A 278 3.15 17.06 15.23
C MET A 278 2.51 17.04 13.85
N VAL A 279 1.38 16.36 13.71
CA VAL A 279 0.73 16.16 12.40
C VAL A 279 -0.53 17.02 12.26
N THR A 280 -0.54 17.90 11.26
CA THR A 280 -1.63 18.87 10.98
C THR A 280 -2.05 18.83 9.52
N GLU A 281 -3.33 18.98 9.23
CA GLU A 281 -3.80 19.05 7.84
C GLU A 281 -3.51 20.42 7.21
N ILE A 282 -3.22 20.42 5.90
CA ILE A 282 -2.98 21.61 5.08
C ILE A 282 -4.04 21.63 3.99
N GLU A 283 -4.63 22.80 3.78
CA GLU A 283 -5.49 23.10 2.64
C GLU A 283 -4.79 24.07 1.69
N PHE A 284 -4.90 23.81 0.39
CA PHE A 284 -4.41 24.72 -0.63
C PHE A 284 -5.32 25.96 -0.73
N PRO A 285 -4.74 27.17 -0.89
CA PRO A 285 -5.51 28.38 -1.17
C PRO A 285 -6.49 28.20 -2.35
N GLU A 286 -7.68 28.79 -2.23
CA GLU A 286 -8.75 28.66 -3.24
C GLU A 286 -8.30 29.07 -4.65
N HIS A 287 -7.46 30.10 -4.77
CA HIS A 287 -6.93 30.57 -6.05
C HIS A 287 -5.92 29.62 -6.71
N LEU A 288 -5.49 28.56 -6.01
CA LEU A 288 -4.56 27.54 -6.54
C LEU A 288 -5.24 26.24 -6.95
N GLN A 289 -6.58 26.15 -6.85
CA GLN A 289 -7.33 24.93 -7.18
C GLN A 289 -7.20 24.54 -8.66
N ASP A 290 -6.92 25.49 -9.55
CA ASP A 290 -6.73 25.29 -11.00
C ASP A 290 -5.35 24.72 -11.39
N LEU A 291 -4.46 24.42 -10.42
CA LEU A 291 -3.12 23.88 -10.69
C LEU A 291 -3.12 22.66 -11.64
N PRO A 292 -4.01 21.65 -11.50
CA PRO A 292 -4.08 20.52 -12.44
C PRO A 292 -4.40 20.96 -13.88
N ASP A 293 -5.25 21.96 -14.05
CA ASP A 293 -5.64 22.47 -15.37
C ASP A 293 -4.53 23.29 -16.02
N TRP A 294 -3.81 24.09 -15.23
CA TRP A 294 -2.61 24.79 -15.71
C TRP A 294 -1.51 23.80 -16.09
N TYR A 295 -1.27 22.76 -15.28
CA TYR A 295 -0.35 21.67 -15.61
C TYR A 295 -0.77 21.00 -16.92
N SER A 296 -2.04 20.63 -17.06
CA SER A 296 -2.58 19.98 -18.28
C SER A 296 -2.40 20.86 -19.51
N THR A 297 -2.63 22.17 -19.37
CA THR A 297 -2.44 23.14 -20.45
C THR A 297 -0.99 23.20 -20.90
N ILE A 298 -0.03 23.26 -19.97
CA ILE A 298 1.40 23.27 -20.29
C ILE A 298 1.82 21.94 -20.90
N PHE A 299 1.48 20.82 -20.25
CA PHE A 299 1.83 19.47 -20.71
C PHE A 299 1.42 19.23 -22.16
N ASN A 300 0.16 19.53 -22.49
CA ASN A 300 -0.35 19.38 -23.85
C ASN A 300 0.29 20.37 -24.84
N SER A 301 0.59 21.59 -24.40
CA SER A 301 1.21 22.60 -25.26
C SER A 301 2.68 22.30 -25.55
N ASP A 302 3.44 21.84 -24.57
CA ASP A 302 4.85 21.48 -24.72
C ASP A 302 5.03 20.26 -25.64
N GLY A 303 4.08 19.32 -25.58
CA GLY A 303 4.03 18.16 -26.48
C GLY A 303 3.97 18.55 -27.95
N ARG A 304 3.39 19.71 -28.28
CA ARG A 304 3.37 20.22 -29.66
C ARG A 304 4.76 20.42 -30.22
N THR A 305 5.61 21.07 -29.44
CA THR A 305 6.98 21.39 -29.84
C THR A 305 7.89 20.17 -29.68
N ALA A 306 7.70 19.37 -28.64
CA ALA A 306 8.56 18.25 -28.30
C ALA A 306 8.49 17.08 -29.28
N PHE A 307 7.36 16.93 -30.00
CA PHE A 307 7.11 15.82 -30.93
C PHE A 307 6.92 16.26 -32.38
N LEU A 308 7.12 17.55 -32.68
CA LEU A 308 6.95 18.05 -34.06
C LEU A 308 7.95 17.38 -35.02
N SER A 309 9.19 17.13 -34.58
CA SER A 309 10.20 16.43 -35.38
C SER A 309 9.76 15.03 -35.77
N GLU A 310 9.34 14.24 -34.79
CA GLU A 310 8.91 12.84 -34.94
C GLU A 310 7.61 12.76 -35.76
N TYR A 311 6.68 13.69 -35.53
CA TYR A 311 5.47 13.83 -36.35
C TYR A 311 5.79 14.10 -37.83
N ARG A 312 6.77 14.97 -38.10
CA ARG A 312 7.20 15.30 -39.47
C ARG A 312 7.98 14.16 -40.11
N LEU A 313 8.69 13.36 -39.31
CA LEU A 313 9.41 12.19 -39.78
C LEU A 313 8.43 11.11 -40.24
N ASP A 314 7.54 10.65 -39.37
CA ASP A 314 6.47 9.73 -39.72
C ASP A 314 5.36 9.67 -38.66
N LYS A 315 4.32 10.51 -38.82
CA LYS A 315 3.18 10.54 -37.89
C LYS A 315 2.41 9.23 -37.77
N ASN A 316 2.52 8.30 -38.73
CA ASN A 316 1.77 7.04 -38.71
C ASN A 316 2.47 5.97 -37.87
N ARG A 317 3.71 6.23 -37.44
CA ARG A 317 4.55 5.30 -36.67
C ARG A 317 4.79 5.73 -35.22
N ILE A 318 4.10 6.78 -34.77
CA ILE A 318 4.09 7.22 -33.37
C ILE A 318 2.65 7.16 -32.81
N ALA A 319 2.49 7.08 -31.50
CA ALA A 319 1.17 6.99 -30.88
C ALA A 319 0.27 8.19 -31.21
N ASP A 320 -1.02 7.93 -31.39
CA ASP A 320 -2.04 8.94 -31.70
C ASP A 320 -2.13 10.03 -30.62
N GLN A 321 -1.80 9.72 -29.36
CA GLN A 321 -1.70 10.72 -28.29
C GLN A 321 -0.67 11.81 -28.61
N LEU A 322 0.49 11.42 -29.16
CA LEU A 322 1.57 12.34 -29.53
C LEU A 322 1.20 13.16 -30.76
N VAL A 323 0.56 12.51 -31.74
CA VAL A 323 -0.06 13.19 -32.88
C VAL A 323 -1.07 14.24 -32.39
N GLY A 324 -1.92 13.88 -31.42
CA GLY A 324 -2.92 14.75 -30.84
C GLY A 324 -2.34 15.97 -30.13
N HIS A 325 -1.17 15.82 -29.48
CA HIS A 325 -0.41 16.96 -28.97
C HIS A 325 -0.03 17.89 -30.13
N VAL A 326 0.70 17.41 -31.14
CA VAL A 326 1.20 18.23 -32.28
C VAL A 326 0.08 18.94 -33.03
N GLU A 327 -1.02 18.25 -33.30
CA GLU A 327 -2.19 18.79 -33.99
C GLU A 327 -3.03 19.76 -33.11
N ASN A 328 -2.67 19.93 -31.84
CA ASN A 328 -3.38 20.76 -30.88
C ASN A 328 -4.87 20.40 -30.79
N ARG A 329 -5.19 19.11 -30.68
CA ARG A 329 -6.59 18.63 -30.65
C ARG A 329 -7.39 19.20 -29.47
N MET A 330 -6.70 19.55 -28.37
CA MET A 330 -7.26 20.25 -27.21
C MET A 330 -7.58 21.74 -27.48
N ARG A 331 -7.22 22.27 -28.66
CA ARG A 331 -7.47 23.66 -29.08
C ARG A 331 -6.93 24.70 -28.10
N ILE A 332 -5.76 24.43 -27.51
CA ILE A 332 -5.14 25.34 -26.56
C ILE A 332 -4.60 26.56 -27.32
N SER A 333 -5.03 27.75 -26.92
CA SER A 333 -4.56 29.00 -27.49
C SER A 333 -3.21 29.40 -26.88
N ARG A 334 -2.43 30.21 -27.61
CA ARG A 334 -1.17 30.75 -27.06
C ARG A 334 -1.40 31.58 -25.80
N ALA A 335 -2.52 32.31 -25.73
CA ALA A 335 -2.89 33.09 -24.55
C ALA A 335 -3.15 32.19 -23.34
N ALA A 336 -3.85 31.06 -23.52
CA ALA A 336 -4.09 30.09 -22.44
C ALA A 336 -2.78 29.45 -21.96
N GLN A 337 -1.88 29.09 -22.88
CA GLN A 337 -0.56 28.55 -22.54
C GLN A 337 0.27 29.55 -21.71
N LEU A 338 0.35 30.80 -22.15
CA LEU A 338 1.10 31.84 -21.42
C LEU A 338 0.49 32.08 -20.03
N LYS A 339 -0.84 32.18 -19.95
CA LYS A 339 -1.54 32.32 -18.66
C LYS A 339 -1.24 31.16 -17.71
N ALA A 340 -1.18 29.92 -18.20
CA ALA A 340 -0.83 28.77 -17.39
C ALA A 340 0.61 28.84 -16.87
N PHE A 341 1.58 29.27 -17.70
CA PHE A 341 2.95 29.50 -17.26
C PHE A 341 3.02 30.57 -16.16
N ASP A 342 2.39 31.72 -16.37
CA ASP A 342 2.41 32.85 -15.43
C ASP A 342 1.76 32.45 -14.09
N ASN A 343 0.62 31.76 -14.14
CA ASN A 343 -0.09 31.31 -12.96
C ASN A 343 0.71 30.28 -12.15
N ILE A 344 1.37 29.33 -12.81
CA ILE A 344 2.25 28.36 -12.12
C ILE A 344 3.47 29.05 -11.53
N ALA A 345 4.07 29.99 -12.26
CA ALA A 345 5.19 30.77 -11.74
C ALA A 345 4.78 31.57 -10.50
N ALA A 346 3.58 32.17 -10.50
CA ALA A 346 3.02 32.89 -9.36
C ALA A 346 2.61 31.96 -8.20
N ALA A 347 2.19 30.73 -8.48
CA ALA A 347 1.82 29.74 -7.47
C ALA A 347 3.01 29.25 -6.65
N ARG A 348 4.20 29.12 -7.26
CA ARG A 348 5.41 28.60 -6.60
C ARG A 348 5.75 29.32 -5.29
N PRO A 349 5.96 30.65 -5.24
CA PRO A 349 6.29 31.33 -3.98
C PRO A 349 5.17 31.25 -2.94
N VAL A 350 3.89 31.13 -3.35
CA VAL A 350 2.75 30.99 -2.43
C VAL A 350 2.74 29.61 -1.79
N VAL A 351 2.92 28.56 -2.59
CA VAL A 351 3.01 27.18 -2.08
C VAL A 351 4.25 27.03 -1.21
N ASP A 352 5.39 27.56 -1.65
CA ASP A 352 6.64 27.59 -0.90
C ASP A 352 6.48 28.22 0.49
N ASP A 353 5.91 29.42 0.58
CA ASP A 353 5.62 30.08 1.86
C ASP A 353 4.67 29.24 2.73
N MET A 354 3.61 28.69 2.14
CA MET A 354 2.66 27.81 2.83
C MET A 354 3.33 26.54 3.39
N LEU A 355 4.27 25.94 2.66
CA LEU A 355 4.94 24.71 3.09
C LEU A 355 6.08 25.00 4.09
N SER A 356 6.62 26.22 4.12
CA SER A 356 7.74 26.64 4.99
C SER A 356 7.49 26.49 6.50
N GLN A 357 6.23 26.49 6.90
CA GLN A 357 5.85 26.29 8.30
C GLN A 357 5.99 24.83 8.78
N PHE A 358 6.20 23.89 7.85
CA PHE A 358 6.33 22.46 8.13
C PHE A 358 7.76 21.99 7.99
N ASP A 359 8.09 20.99 8.79
CA ASP A 359 9.25 20.18 8.51
C ASP A 359 8.99 19.38 7.27
N ALA A 360 7.95 18.57 7.15
CA ALA A 360 7.68 17.84 5.90
C ALA A 360 6.18 17.86 5.59
N VAL A 361 5.82 17.58 4.35
CA VAL A 361 4.43 17.41 3.94
C VAL A 361 4.23 15.99 3.41
N LEU A 362 3.25 15.31 3.97
CA LEU A 362 2.79 14.00 3.55
C LEU A 362 1.62 14.18 2.58
N THR A 363 1.74 13.57 1.42
CA THR A 363 0.75 13.54 0.35
C THR A 363 0.66 12.11 -0.22
N PRO A 364 -0.42 11.74 -0.92
CA PRO A 364 -0.46 10.48 -1.66
C PRO A 364 0.54 10.44 -2.81
N SER A 365 1.13 9.27 -3.10
CA SER A 365 1.90 9.05 -4.34
C SER A 365 1.02 8.74 -5.55
N VAL A 366 -0.11 8.08 -5.30
CA VAL A 366 -1.00 7.47 -6.31
C VAL A 366 -2.42 7.41 -5.76
N PRO A 367 -3.46 7.36 -6.61
CA PRO A 367 -4.85 7.33 -6.13
C PRO A 367 -5.22 6.10 -5.31
N ASP A 368 -4.67 4.94 -5.64
CA ASP A 368 -4.85 3.68 -4.91
C ASP A 368 -3.76 2.67 -5.35
N GLU A 369 -3.94 1.39 -5.04
CA GLU A 369 -3.17 0.26 -5.55
C GLU A 369 -2.96 0.29 -7.06
N ALA A 370 -1.92 -0.40 -7.53
CA ALA A 370 -1.64 -0.58 -8.95
C ALA A 370 -2.88 -1.14 -9.68
N PRO A 371 -3.43 -0.45 -10.70
CA PRO A 371 -4.60 -0.95 -11.43
C PRO A 371 -4.36 -2.30 -12.11
N GLU A 372 -5.44 -3.06 -12.31
CA GLU A 372 -5.43 -4.26 -13.14
C GLU A 372 -5.25 -3.90 -14.63
N GLY A 373 -4.56 -4.78 -15.34
CA GLY A 373 -4.16 -4.59 -16.73
C GLY A 373 -2.84 -3.85 -16.89
N ILE A 374 -2.22 -4.02 -18.05
CA ILE A 374 -0.98 -3.34 -18.46
C ILE A 374 -1.21 -2.27 -19.54
N GLU A 375 -2.45 -2.14 -20.03
CA GLU A 375 -2.82 -1.21 -21.09
C GLU A 375 -2.66 0.27 -20.68
N SER A 376 -2.54 0.54 -19.37
CA SER A 376 -2.38 1.89 -18.83
C SER A 376 -1.28 1.94 -17.77
N THR A 377 -0.61 3.08 -17.67
CA THR A 377 0.34 3.39 -16.58
C THR A 377 -0.32 3.69 -15.22
N GLY A 378 -1.65 3.67 -15.14
CA GLY A 378 -2.40 4.21 -14.00
C GLY A 378 -2.36 5.75 -13.94
N SER A 379 -3.05 6.34 -12.95
CA SER A 379 -3.14 7.81 -12.81
C SER A 379 -1.96 8.39 -12.01
N ALA A 380 -1.47 9.55 -12.46
CA ALA A 380 -0.42 10.34 -11.78
C ALA A 380 -0.97 11.61 -11.12
N ALA A 381 -2.30 11.72 -10.94
CA ALA A 381 -2.94 12.96 -10.49
C ALA A 381 -2.29 13.57 -9.24
N PHE A 382 -1.89 12.72 -8.28
CA PHE A 382 -1.26 13.17 -7.04
C PHE A 382 0.20 13.65 -7.18
N CYS A 383 0.87 13.38 -8.31
CA CYS A 383 2.25 13.78 -8.54
C CYS A 383 2.40 15.06 -9.38
N GLN A 384 1.38 15.39 -10.18
CA GLN A 384 1.48 16.39 -11.26
C GLN A 384 1.80 17.79 -10.73
N ILE A 385 1.06 18.22 -9.70
CA ILE A 385 1.22 19.56 -9.16
C ILE A 385 2.62 19.77 -8.58
N TRP A 386 3.16 18.77 -7.87
CA TRP A 386 4.50 18.85 -7.28
C TRP A 386 5.59 18.93 -8.33
N THR A 387 5.35 18.36 -9.50
CA THR A 387 6.30 18.48 -10.63
C THR A 387 6.29 19.91 -11.18
N VAL A 388 5.11 20.50 -11.43
CA VAL A 388 4.98 21.86 -11.98
C VAL A 388 5.39 22.96 -11.00
N LEU A 389 5.25 22.67 -9.71
CA LEU A 389 5.69 23.52 -8.60
C LEU A 389 7.20 23.37 -8.32
N HIS A 390 7.90 22.52 -9.07
CA HIS A 390 9.33 22.24 -8.94
C HIS A 390 9.76 21.62 -7.60
N ASN A 391 8.80 21.23 -6.75
CA ASN A 391 9.12 20.67 -5.45
C ASN A 391 9.75 19.28 -5.60
N PRO A 392 10.72 18.95 -4.74
CA PRO A 392 11.27 17.61 -4.61
C PRO A 392 10.30 16.68 -3.89
N VAL A 393 10.30 15.42 -4.31
CA VAL A 393 9.31 14.43 -3.89
C VAL A 393 9.95 13.07 -3.70
N ILE A 394 9.65 12.40 -2.59
CA ILE A 394 10.11 11.03 -2.33
C ILE A 394 8.93 10.10 -2.05
N ASN A 395 8.93 8.95 -2.73
CA ASN A 395 8.07 7.81 -2.42
C ASN A 395 8.74 6.91 -1.39
N ILE A 396 8.01 6.60 -0.32
CA ILE A 396 8.44 5.68 0.74
C ILE A 396 7.51 4.47 0.75
N PRO A 397 7.99 3.24 0.49
CA PRO A 397 7.15 2.05 0.53
C PRO A 397 6.84 1.64 1.98
N GLY A 398 5.58 1.40 2.35
CA GLY A 398 5.26 1.10 3.76
C GLY A 398 3.93 0.42 4.10
N PHE A 399 2.85 0.62 3.36
CA PHE A 399 1.48 0.26 3.75
C PHE A 399 0.89 -0.81 2.85
N ARG A 400 -0.26 -1.44 3.04
CA ARG A 400 -0.72 -2.49 2.09
C ARG A 400 -2.11 -2.20 1.56
N GLY A 401 -2.33 -2.60 0.32
CA GLY A 401 -3.64 -2.66 -0.30
C GLY A 401 -4.52 -3.80 0.23
N SER A 402 -5.84 -3.70 0.01
CA SER A 402 -6.87 -4.58 0.55
C SER A 402 -7.08 -5.87 -0.27
N PHE A 403 -6.62 -5.92 -1.54
CA PHE A 403 -7.01 -6.99 -2.48
C PHE A 403 -5.91 -7.98 -2.87
N ILE A 404 -4.69 -7.87 -2.33
CA ILE A 404 -3.55 -8.67 -2.79
C ILE A 404 -2.68 -9.18 -1.62
N LYS A 405 -2.25 -10.45 -1.70
CA LYS A 405 -1.13 -10.95 -0.88
C LYS A 405 0.18 -10.23 -1.26
N PRO A 406 1.22 -10.36 -0.43
CA PRO A 406 1.72 -9.30 0.45
C PRO A 406 2.40 -8.11 -0.28
N HIS A 407 1.78 -6.93 -0.47
CA HIS A 407 2.49 -5.76 -1.05
C HIS A 407 2.31 -4.43 -0.37
N LYS A 408 3.38 -3.61 -0.46
CA LYS A 408 3.57 -2.33 0.21
C LYS A 408 3.17 -1.12 -0.67
N MET A 409 2.01 -0.50 -0.49
CA MET A 409 1.64 0.85 -0.93
C MET A 409 2.58 1.92 -0.36
N GLY A 410 2.95 2.88 -1.20
CA GLY A 410 3.84 3.99 -0.87
C GLY A 410 3.10 5.23 -0.35
N LEU A 411 3.79 6.00 0.48
CA LEU A 411 3.44 7.37 0.83
C LEU A 411 4.37 8.34 0.10
N GLU A 412 3.86 9.49 -0.33
CA GLU A 412 4.66 10.56 -0.89
C GLU A 412 4.98 11.57 0.22
N VAL A 413 6.26 11.86 0.44
CA VAL A 413 6.67 12.96 1.33
C VAL A 413 7.27 14.06 0.46
N SER A 414 6.57 15.18 0.37
CA SER A 414 7.02 16.45 -0.22
C SER A 414 7.49 17.35 0.92
N LYS A 415 8.75 17.77 0.99
CA LYS A 415 9.27 18.61 2.10
C LYS A 415 9.77 19.95 1.57
N TYR A 416 9.42 21.02 2.27
CA TYR A 416 9.93 22.37 2.11
C TYR A 416 10.67 22.76 3.40
N ASN A 417 11.77 23.51 3.31
CA ASN A 417 12.69 23.93 4.39
C ASN A 417 13.82 23.00 4.87
N ILE A 418 14.07 21.86 4.24
CA ILE A 418 15.41 21.23 4.31
C ILE A 418 15.73 20.70 2.91
N GLY A 419 16.98 20.84 2.51
CA GLY A 419 17.40 20.49 1.19
C GLY A 419 17.41 19.03 0.79
N ASP A 420 17.79 18.76 -0.46
CA ASP A 420 17.87 17.40 -1.05
C ASP A 420 18.51 16.40 -0.07
N ASP A 421 19.57 16.79 0.64
CA ASP A 421 20.28 15.94 1.61
C ASP A 421 19.59 15.75 2.96
N GLY A 422 19.06 16.82 3.57
CA GLY A 422 18.51 16.73 4.94
C GLY A 422 17.11 16.10 4.99
N ARG A 423 16.52 15.88 3.81
CA ARG A 423 15.30 15.07 3.64
C ARG A 423 15.56 13.60 3.96
N LEU A 424 16.66 13.04 3.47
CA LEU A 424 17.02 11.63 3.65
C LEU A 424 17.24 11.22 5.12
N GLN A 425 17.48 12.20 6.00
CA GLN A 425 17.67 12.01 7.43
C GLN A 425 16.36 11.92 8.23
N VAL A 426 15.34 12.73 7.89
CA VAL A 426 13.97 12.56 8.44
C VAL A 426 13.43 11.16 8.09
N TYR A 427 13.86 10.62 6.94
CA TYR A 427 13.41 9.33 6.43
C TYR A 427 14.04 8.10 7.10
N ASN A 428 15.28 8.19 7.57
CA ASN A 428 15.88 7.10 8.37
C ASN A 428 15.04 6.75 9.60
N MET A 429 14.21 7.69 10.06
CA MET A 429 13.37 7.55 11.23
C MET A 429 11.96 7.02 10.95
N MET A 430 11.45 7.18 9.72
CA MET A 430 10.13 6.66 9.31
C MET A 430 10.17 5.18 8.89
N LYS A 431 11.31 4.50 9.05
CA LYS A 431 11.40 3.05 8.83
C LYS A 431 10.39 2.33 9.74
N PRO A 432 9.47 1.51 9.20
CA PRO A 432 8.74 0.59 10.06
C PRO A 432 9.75 -0.30 10.79
N PRO A 433 9.61 -0.52 12.11
CA PRO A 433 10.60 -1.28 12.86
C PRO A 433 10.74 -2.70 12.28
N PRO A 434 11.95 -3.29 12.30
CA PRO A 434 12.15 -4.66 11.85
C PRO A 434 11.21 -5.59 12.63
N GLY A 435 10.29 -6.26 11.94
CA GLY A 435 9.38 -7.23 12.56
C GLY A 435 8.01 -6.72 13.01
N SER A 436 7.51 -5.56 12.55
CA SER A 436 6.10 -5.15 12.77
C SER A 436 5.11 -5.95 11.90
N GLY A 437 5.09 -7.27 12.05
CA GLY A 437 3.98 -8.12 11.66
C GLY A 437 2.92 -8.10 12.75
N LEU A 438 2.12 -7.05 12.84
CA LEU A 438 0.85 -7.09 13.56
C LEU A 438 -0.28 -7.21 12.54
N SER A 439 -0.85 -8.41 12.50
CA SER A 439 -2.00 -8.77 11.67
C SER A 439 -3.26 -8.06 12.15
N ASN A 440 -3.76 -7.09 11.38
CA ASN A 440 -5.07 -6.46 11.61
C ASN A 440 -5.99 -6.67 10.39
N ASN A 441 -6.21 -7.92 9.98
CA ASN A 441 -7.22 -8.22 8.96
C ASN A 441 -8.50 -8.70 9.66
N LEU A 442 -9.58 -7.92 9.54
CA LEU A 442 -10.93 -8.50 9.65
C LEU A 442 -11.15 -9.46 8.47
N PRO A 443 -11.85 -10.59 8.65
CA PRO A 443 -12.21 -11.44 7.52
C PRO A 443 -13.18 -10.70 6.59
N SER A 444 -12.88 -10.68 5.29
CA SER A 444 -13.85 -10.29 4.27
C SER A 444 -15.02 -11.27 4.28
N MET A 445 -16.24 -10.73 4.32
CA MET A 445 -17.47 -11.51 4.40
C MET A 445 -18.28 -11.35 3.12
N TYR A 446 -18.99 -12.40 2.75
CA TYR A 446 -19.94 -12.40 1.63
C TYR A 446 -21.31 -12.86 2.11
N ARG A 447 -22.37 -12.29 1.54
CA ARG A 447 -23.75 -12.67 1.87
C ARG A 447 -24.07 -14.07 1.34
N LEU A 448 -24.70 -14.88 2.18
CA LEU A 448 -25.38 -16.12 1.81
C LEU A 448 -26.86 -15.81 1.54
N TYR A 449 -27.48 -16.57 0.64
CA TYR A 449 -28.87 -16.36 0.25
C TYR A 449 -29.75 -17.55 0.66
N PRO A 450 -31.06 -17.33 0.93
CA PRO A 450 -32.00 -18.41 1.18
C PRO A 450 -31.98 -19.48 0.07
N GLY A 451 -32.01 -20.76 0.45
CA GLY A 451 -31.81 -21.89 -0.46
C GLY A 451 -30.37 -22.39 -0.56
N ASP A 452 -29.36 -21.62 -0.11
CA ASP A 452 -28.01 -22.16 0.11
C ASP A 452 -28.03 -23.12 1.31
N ALA A 453 -27.52 -24.35 1.15
CA ALA A 453 -27.52 -25.34 2.23
C ALA A 453 -26.83 -24.85 3.51
N GLU A 454 -25.86 -23.93 3.37
CA GLU A 454 -25.16 -23.32 4.51
C GLU A 454 -25.93 -22.15 5.13
N TYR A 455 -26.70 -21.40 4.32
CA TYR A 455 -27.64 -20.41 4.83
C TYR A 455 -28.68 -21.11 5.73
N GLU A 456 -29.33 -22.16 5.22
CA GLU A 456 -30.38 -22.89 5.95
C GLU A 456 -29.85 -23.45 7.27
N ARG A 457 -28.66 -24.07 7.24
CA ARG A 457 -28.01 -24.58 8.44
C ARG A 457 -27.76 -23.50 9.50
N LEU A 458 -27.32 -22.31 9.09
CA LEU A 458 -27.06 -21.20 10.00
C LEU A 458 -28.35 -20.56 10.52
N ALA A 459 -29.38 -20.48 9.68
CA ALA A 459 -30.71 -20.00 10.05
C ALA A 459 -31.41 -20.95 11.04
N GLU A 460 -31.35 -22.26 10.82
CA GLU A 460 -31.83 -23.29 11.75
C GLU A 460 -31.09 -23.21 13.08
N LEU A 461 -29.75 -23.15 13.04
CA LEU A 461 -28.93 -23.00 14.25
C LEU A 461 -29.32 -21.73 15.03
N PHE A 462 -29.59 -20.62 14.34
CA PHE A 462 -30.06 -19.39 14.98
C PHE A 462 -31.43 -19.60 15.64
N THR A 463 -32.37 -20.21 14.93
CA THR A 463 -33.74 -20.42 15.39
C THR A 463 -33.82 -21.37 16.59
N ASP A 464 -33.15 -22.53 16.55
CA ASP A 464 -33.18 -23.55 17.61
C ASP A 464 -32.60 -23.06 18.94
N ASN A 465 -31.64 -22.14 18.84
CA ASN A 465 -30.94 -21.56 19.99
C ASN A 465 -31.56 -20.23 20.45
N TRP A 466 -32.62 -19.75 19.78
CA TRP A 466 -33.44 -18.63 20.25
C TRP A 466 -34.25 -19.05 21.48
N LYS A 467 -34.21 -18.24 22.56
CA LYS A 467 -34.83 -18.58 23.86
C LYS A 467 -35.78 -17.51 24.39
N HIS A 468 -36.28 -16.62 23.53
CA HIS A 468 -37.30 -15.61 23.90
C HIS A 468 -38.64 -15.99 23.30
N ASP A 469 -39.50 -16.59 24.11
CA ASP A 469 -40.84 -17.04 23.69
C ASP A 469 -41.75 -15.86 23.30
N GLU A 470 -41.49 -14.67 23.83
CA GLU A 470 -42.28 -13.44 23.62
C GLU A 470 -41.76 -12.56 22.47
N LYS A 471 -40.65 -12.91 21.82
CA LYS A 471 -40.00 -12.08 20.78
C LYS A 471 -39.65 -12.92 19.56
N GLN A 472 -40.13 -12.52 18.39
CA GLN A 472 -39.71 -13.12 17.14
C GLN A 472 -38.51 -12.36 16.56
N ALA A 473 -37.52 -13.09 16.08
CA ALA A 473 -36.38 -12.56 15.35
C ALA A 473 -36.50 -12.97 13.88
N VAL A 474 -36.38 -11.99 12.98
CA VAL A 474 -36.40 -12.22 11.53
C VAL A 474 -34.99 -12.01 11.02
N ILE A 475 -34.38 -13.02 10.41
CA ILE A 475 -33.03 -12.91 9.84
C ILE A 475 -33.10 -12.00 8.61
N ASN A 476 -32.26 -10.96 8.59
CA ASN A 476 -32.14 -10.02 7.47
C ASN A 476 -31.03 -10.45 6.51
N GLY A 477 -29.93 -10.97 7.05
CA GLY A 477 -28.80 -11.43 6.26
C GLY A 477 -27.89 -12.37 7.03
N ILE A 478 -27.29 -13.31 6.30
CA ILE A 478 -26.22 -14.14 6.83
C ILE A 478 -24.98 -13.85 5.99
N PHE A 479 -23.89 -13.45 6.64
CA PHE A 479 -22.63 -13.09 6.00
C PHE A 479 -21.55 -14.07 6.45
N LYS A 480 -21.01 -14.84 5.52
CA LYS A 480 -20.00 -15.87 5.79
C LYS A 480 -18.60 -15.33 5.58
N CYS A 481 -17.67 -15.70 6.47
CA CYS A 481 -16.25 -15.40 6.31
C CYS A 481 -15.66 -16.21 5.15
N LYS A 482 -14.84 -15.60 4.28
CA LYS A 482 -14.22 -16.33 3.16
C LYS A 482 -13.28 -17.45 3.66
N PRO A 483 -13.43 -18.70 3.18
CA PRO A 483 -12.61 -19.84 3.62
C PRO A 483 -11.11 -19.66 3.39
N GLU A 484 -10.74 -18.88 2.38
CA GLU A 484 -9.36 -18.62 1.94
C GLU A 484 -8.61 -17.77 2.98
N GLU A 485 -9.27 -16.76 3.53
CA GLU A 485 -8.72 -15.89 4.57
C GLU A 485 -8.67 -16.58 5.93
N LEU A 486 -9.62 -17.50 6.18
CA LEU A 486 -9.53 -18.40 7.31
C LEU A 486 -8.32 -19.34 7.13
N THR A 487 -8.14 -19.98 5.96
CA THR A 487 -7.05 -20.96 5.71
C THR A 487 -5.63 -20.36 5.64
N LEU A 488 -5.51 -19.09 5.29
CA LEU A 488 -4.24 -18.35 5.20
C LEU A 488 -3.84 -17.62 6.50
N SER A 489 -4.73 -17.60 7.51
CA SER A 489 -4.44 -16.93 8.77
C SER A 489 -3.52 -17.76 9.68
N SER A 490 -2.59 -17.10 10.37
CA SER A 490 -1.81 -17.66 11.47
C SER A 490 -2.70 -18.35 12.52
N LYS A 491 -3.94 -17.87 12.68
CA LYS A 491 -4.96 -18.44 13.56
C LYS A 491 -5.49 -19.79 13.11
N MET A 492 -5.75 -20.03 11.83
CA MET A 492 -6.15 -21.37 11.36
C MET A 492 -4.99 -22.35 11.45
N HIS A 493 -3.75 -21.91 11.22
CA HIS A 493 -2.60 -22.77 11.46
C HIS A 493 -2.48 -23.15 12.94
N ALA A 494 -2.67 -22.19 13.85
CA ALA A 494 -2.74 -22.44 15.29
C ALA A 494 -3.92 -23.34 15.69
N TRP A 495 -5.10 -23.15 15.09
CA TRP A 495 -6.31 -23.94 15.32
C TRP A 495 -6.15 -25.38 14.81
N LYS A 496 -5.55 -25.58 13.63
CA LYS A 496 -5.18 -26.90 13.10
C LYS A 496 -4.10 -27.59 13.96
N LYS A 497 -3.12 -26.83 14.44
CA LYS A 497 -2.11 -27.34 15.39
C LYS A 497 -2.77 -27.74 16.71
N TYR A 498 -3.76 -26.98 17.19
CA TYR A 498 -4.53 -27.31 18.38
C TYR A 498 -5.31 -28.62 18.20
N LEU A 499 -6.02 -28.81 17.06
CA LEU A 499 -6.68 -30.07 16.72
C LEU A 499 -5.73 -31.28 16.76
N ALA A 500 -4.52 -31.11 16.19
CA ALA A 500 -3.49 -32.15 16.17
C ALA A 500 -2.97 -32.49 17.58
N VAL A 501 -2.81 -31.47 18.44
CA VAL A 501 -2.33 -31.64 19.83
C VAL A 501 -3.40 -32.27 20.73
N THR A 502 -4.69 -31.94 20.52
CA THR A 502 -5.78 -32.46 21.35
C THR A 502 -6.37 -33.78 20.83
N GLY A 503 -5.90 -34.29 19.68
CA GLY A 503 -6.44 -35.50 19.05
C GLY A 503 -7.91 -35.36 18.62
N THR A 504 -8.35 -34.13 18.33
CA THR A 504 -9.75 -33.78 18.03
C THR A 504 -9.91 -33.58 16.53
N SER A 505 -10.99 -34.09 15.92
CA SER A 505 -11.24 -33.91 14.47
C SER A 505 -12.03 -32.62 14.18
N VAL A 506 -11.88 -32.07 12.98
CA VAL A 506 -12.65 -30.90 12.51
C VAL A 506 -14.17 -31.15 12.59
N GLU A 507 -14.60 -32.39 12.39
CA GLU A 507 -16.00 -32.82 12.44
C GLU A 507 -16.58 -32.77 13.87
N SER A 508 -15.73 -32.94 14.89
CA SER A 508 -16.13 -32.88 16.29
C SER A 508 -16.19 -31.45 16.87
N ALA A 509 -15.78 -30.43 16.10
CA ALA A 509 -15.90 -29.03 16.48
C ALA A 509 -17.37 -28.59 16.45
N LYS A 510 -17.82 -27.91 17.51
CA LYS A 510 -19.21 -27.46 17.66
C LYS A 510 -19.39 -26.01 17.22
N TRP A 511 -20.58 -25.68 16.72
CA TRP A 511 -20.95 -24.31 16.38
C TRP A 511 -21.58 -23.64 17.60
N HIS A 512 -21.07 -22.47 17.98
CA HIS A 512 -21.50 -21.71 19.15
C HIS A 512 -21.58 -20.21 18.83
N PHE A 513 -22.40 -19.49 19.59
CA PHE A 513 -22.63 -18.06 19.40
C PHE A 513 -21.73 -17.22 20.31
N HIS A 514 -21.19 -16.14 19.76
CA HIS A 514 -20.55 -15.08 20.52
C HIS A 514 -21.51 -13.89 20.59
N CYS A 515 -21.93 -13.53 21.81
CA CYS A 515 -22.85 -12.42 22.05
C CYS A 515 -22.12 -11.30 22.78
N THR A 516 -22.19 -10.10 22.24
CA THR A 516 -21.51 -8.92 22.74
C THR A 516 -22.48 -7.75 22.89
N SER A 517 -22.24 -6.92 23.90
CA SER A 517 -22.99 -5.69 24.16
C SER A 517 -22.22 -4.50 23.58
N ARG A 518 -22.87 -3.59 22.84
CA ARG A 518 -22.66 -2.11 22.80
C ARG A 518 -23.27 -1.50 21.51
N LYS A 519 -23.27 -0.17 21.41
CA LYS A 519 -23.92 0.70 20.38
C LYS A 519 -23.44 0.46 18.95
N CYS A 520 -24.33 0.59 17.97
CA CYS A 520 -23.99 0.45 16.55
C CYS A 520 -24.86 1.35 15.66
N ASN A 521 -24.25 1.94 14.62
CA ASN A 521 -24.91 2.67 13.54
C ASN A 521 -24.61 1.92 12.23
N PHE A 522 -25.41 0.92 11.90
CA PHE A 522 -25.34 0.25 10.60
C PHE A 522 -26.16 0.98 9.55
N ASP A 523 -25.65 0.98 8.32
CA ASP A 523 -26.44 1.21 7.11
C ASP A 523 -26.37 -0.08 6.27
N GLU A 524 -27.49 -0.79 6.15
CA GLU A 524 -27.63 -1.85 5.14
C GLU A 524 -27.91 -1.15 3.81
N SER A 525 -26.87 -0.76 3.07
CA SER A 525 -27.09 -0.33 1.69
C SER A 525 -27.60 -1.54 0.90
N ILE A 526 -28.90 -1.54 0.58
CA ILE A 526 -29.65 -2.65 -0.06
C ILE A 526 -29.05 -3.08 -1.42
N SER A 527 -28.06 -2.36 -1.96
CA SER A 527 -27.48 -2.60 -3.28
C SER A 527 -26.22 -3.48 -3.34
N ASP A 528 -25.50 -3.71 -2.24
CA ASP A 528 -24.21 -4.40 -2.31
C ASP A 528 -24.17 -5.56 -1.30
N SER A 529 -23.72 -6.73 -1.75
CA SER A 529 -23.87 -8.03 -1.09
C SER A 529 -22.94 -8.20 0.13
N ARG A 530 -22.62 -7.10 0.81
CA ARG A 530 -21.50 -6.95 1.75
C ARG A 530 -21.96 -6.15 2.96
N LEU A 531 -21.47 -6.55 4.14
CA LEU A 531 -21.64 -5.79 5.37
C LEU A 531 -20.57 -4.68 5.41
N LEU A 532 -20.97 -3.41 5.33
CA LEU A 532 -20.05 -2.27 5.37
C LEU A 532 -19.70 -1.87 6.81
N GLN A 533 -18.48 -1.39 7.00
CA GLN A 533 -17.98 -0.89 8.28
C GLN A 533 -18.59 0.48 8.59
N CYS A 534 -18.94 0.73 9.85
CA CYS A 534 -19.38 2.04 10.31
C CYS A 534 -18.19 3.04 10.28
N ASP A 535 -18.45 4.29 9.92
CA ASP A 535 -17.46 5.37 9.82
C ASP A 535 -16.76 5.71 11.15
N ASP A 536 -17.38 5.35 12.29
CA ASP A 536 -16.78 5.47 13.62
C ASP A 536 -16.53 4.10 14.24
N ALA A 537 -15.57 3.38 13.66
CA ALA A 537 -15.24 2.01 14.05
C ALA A 537 -14.81 1.88 15.53
N ASP A 538 -14.23 2.94 16.10
CA ASP A 538 -13.66 2.97 17.46
C ASP A 538 -14.71 3.15 18.55
N THR A 539 -15.85 3.75 18.24
CA THR A 539 -17.01 3.75 19.14
C THR A 539 -18.07 2.72 18.76
N CYS A 540 -18.04 2.22 17.52
CA CYS A 540 -18.93 1.18 17.04
C CYS A 540 -18.60 -0.16 17.68
N ALA A 541 -19.52 -0.61 18.52
CA ALA A 541 -19.42 -1.89 19.18
C ALA A 541 -19.26 -3.03 18.21
N PHE A 542 -20.09 -3.09 17.17
CA PHE A 542 -20.07 -4.21 16.25
C PHE A 542 -18.75 -4.28 15.45
N CYS A 543 -18.19 -3.14 15.04
CA CYS A 543 -16.85 -3.09 14.44
C CYS A 543 -15.77 -3.48 15.45
N SER A 544 -15.87 -3.02 16.70
CA SER A 544 -15.00 -3.47 17.80
C SER A 544 -15.15 -4.97 18.07
N ILE A 545 -16.36 -5.54 17.97
CA ILE A 545 -16.62 -6.96 18.13
C ILE A 545 -15.99 -7.73 16.97
N LEU A 546 -16.16 -7.31 15.71
CA LEU A 546 -15.45 -7.94 14.60
C LEU A 546 -13.92 -7.90 14.79
N ARG A 547 -13.39 -6.77 15.32
CA ARG A 547 -11.95 -6.56 15.55
C ARG A 547 -11.41 -7.39 16.72
N GLU A 548 -12.15 -7.42 17.83
CA GLU A 548 -11.70 -7.89 19.14
C GLU A 548 -12.32 -9.24 19.57
N SER A 549 -13.38 -9.75 18.92
CA SER A 549 -13.97 -11.10 19.18
C SER A 549 -13.00 -12.25 18.93
N LEU A 550 -11.82 -11.89 18.43
CA LEU A 550 -10.70 -12.70 18.08
C LEU A 550 -9.70 -12.87 19.24
N SER A 551 -9.87 -12.17 20.37
CA SER A 551 -9.05 -12.27 21.59
C SER A 551 -9.92 -12.45 22.84
N MET A 552 -9.66 -13.50 23.62
CA MET A 552 -10.35 -13.73 24.90
C MET A 552 -9.89 -12.79 26.03
N GLU A 553 -8.84 -11.98 25.81
CA GLU A 553 -8.33 -11.04 26.83
C GLU A 553 -9.33 -9.89 27.06
N TYR A 554 -9.88 -9.34 25.97
CA TYR A 554 -10.85 -8.25 25.97
C TYR A 554 -12.28 -8.68 26.34
N ALA A 555 -12.55 -9.99 26.41
CA ALA A 555 -13.81 -10.56 26.88
C ALA A 555 -14.12 -10.26 28.36
N SER A 556 -13.11 -9.91 29.15
CA SER A 556 -13.14 -10.09 30.61
C SER A 556 -13.50 -8.84 31.44
N GLU A 557 -13.51 -7.63 30.86
CA GLU A 557 -13.57 -6.37 31.63
C GLU A 557 -14.92 -6.05 32.31
N GLY A 558 -15.99 -6.82 32.04
CA GLY A 558 -17.37 -6.52 32.51
C GLY A 558 -17.81 -7.09 33.86
N GLY A 559 -16.94 -7.79 34.62
CA GLY A 559 -17.14 -8.05 36.06
C GLY A 559 -18.20 -9.07 36.52
N TRP A 560 -19.15 -9.53 35.70
CA TRP A 560 -20.05 -10.65 36.02
C TRP A 560 -20.32 -11.49 34.77
N PHE A 561 -19.46 -12.48 34.50
CA PHE A 561 -19.43 -13.23 33.22
C PHE A 561 -19.53 -12.28 32.01
N GLY A 562 -18.38 -11.69 31.68
CA GLY A 562 -18.19 -10.68 30.62
C GLY A 562 -18.49 -11.17 29.19
N ALA A 563 -17.96 -10.46 28.20
CA ALA A 563 -18.06 -10.73 26.77
C ALA A 563 -17.35 -12.04 26.37
N GLY A 564 -17.79 -13.17 26.90
CA GLY A 564 -17.33 -14.52 26.54
C GLY A 564 -18.22 -15.18 25.48
N ILE A 565 -17.69 -16.21 24.83
CA ILE A 565 -18.45 -17.11 23.95
C ILE A 565 -19.46 -17.90 24.79
N TYR A 566 -20.74 -17.84 24.41
CA TYR A 566 -21.80 -18.55 25.11
C TYR A 566 -22.10 -19.84 24.34
N SER A 567 -21.88 -20.97 24.99
CA SER A 567 -21.85 -22.28 24.33
C SER A 567 -23.21 -22.95 24.13
N SER A 568 -24.35 -22.24 24.19
CA SER A 568 -25.63 -22.88 23.79
C SER A 568 -26.88 -22.00 23.58
N ASN A 569 -26.99 -20.74 24.02
CA ASN A 569 -28.26 -19.99 23.89
C ASN A 569 -28.05 -18.56 23.38
N ILE A 570 -28.92 -18.10 22.46
CA ILE A 570 -29.00 -16.70 22.01
C ILE A 570 -29.76 -15.91 23.09
N SER A 571 -29.04 -15.06 23.85
CA SER A 571 -29.60 -14.37 25.03
C SER A 571 -29.99 -12.92 24.75
N SER A 572 -30.97 -12.38 25.49
CA SER A 572 -31.47 -10.99 25.42
C SER A 572 -30.46 -9.94 25.88
N LYS A 573 -29.20 -10.29 26.12
CA LYS A 573 -28.15 -9.29 26.38
C LYS A 573 -27.89 -8.37 25.17
N ALA A 574 -28.30 -8.77 23.97
CA ALA A 574 -28.34 -7.91 22.80
C ALA A 574 -29.38 -6.77 22.90
N ASP A 575 -30.39 -6.86 23.78
CA ASP A 575 -31.46 -5.84 23.92
C ASP A 575 -31.05 -4.61 24.74
N LYS A 576 -30.08 -4.71 25.65
CA LYS A 576 -29.84 -3.65 26.63
C LYS A 576 -29.01 -2.46 26.10
N PHE A 577 -28.63 -2.46 24.83
CA PHE A 577 -27.53 -1.60 24.35
C PHE A 577 -27.76 -0.92 22.99
N SER A 578 -28.98 -0.96 22.45
CA SER A 578 -29.38 -0.21 21.24
C SER A 578 -29.87 1.21 21.54
N HIS A 579 -29.49 1.81 22.67
CA HIS A 579 -29.90 3.17 23.03
C HIS A 579 -28.70 4.11 23.04
N ASP A 580 -28.80 5.16 22.22
CA ASP A 580 -28.04 6.39 22.35
C ASP A 580 -28.43 7.08 23.68
N PRO A 581 -27.48 7.48 24.55
CA PRO A 581 -27.78 8.30 25.73
C PRO A 581 -28.44 9.64 25.41
N LEU A 582 -28.41 10.09 24.14
CA LEU A 582 -29.09 11.29 23.64
C LEU A 582 -30.36 11.00 22.81
N GLY A 583 -30.69 9.73 22.54
CA GLY A 583 -31.96 9.30 21.92
C GLY A 583 -32.15 9.55 20.41
N ASN A 584 -31.10 9.85 19.63
CA ASN A 584 -31.30 10.43 18.29
C ASN A 584 -31.14 9.48 17.09
N TYR A 585 -30.75 8.21 17.29
CA TYR A 585 -30.69 7.22 16.19
C TYR A 585 -31.22 5.85 16.61
N HIS A 586 -32.15 5.34 15.81
CA HIS A 586 -32.73 4.00 15.91
C HIS A 586 -32.39 3.24 14.63
N THR A 587 -31.60 2.17 14.72
CA THR A 587 -31.66 1.09 13.72
C THR A 587 -32.36 -0.10 14.38
N GLY A 588 -33.30 -0.73 13.68
CA GLY A 588 -33.99 -1.94 14.13
C GLY A 588 -33.13 -3.21 14.04
N LEU A 589 -31.97 -3.08 13.39
CA LEU A 589 -31.10 -4.16 12.96
C LEU A 589 -30.15 -4.61 14.07
N HIS A 590 -30.18 -5.91 14.37
CA HIS A 590 -29.28 -6.57 15.31
C HIS A 590 -28.33 -7.51 14.58
N ALA A 591 -27.21 -7.89 15.23
CA ALA A 591 -26.25 -8.85 14.67
C ALA A 591 -25.71 -9.83 15.73
N VAL A 592 -25.37 -11.06 15.31
CA VAL A 592 -24.71 -12.09 16.14
C VAL A 592 -23.57 -12.74 15.35
N ILE A 593 -22.44 -13.02 16.01
CA ILE A 593 -21.32 -13.76 15.42
C ILE A 593 -21.45 -15.24 15.75
N VAL A 594 -21.32 -16.08 14.74
CA VAL A 594 -21.27 -17.53 14.84
C VAL A 594 -19.81 -17.98 14.76
N CYS A 595 -19.41 -18.84 15.69
CA CYS A 595 -18.05 -19.39 15.81
C CYS A 595 -18.09 -20.92 15.78
N ARG A 596 -17.08 -21.55 15.15
CA ARG A 596 -16.72 -22.95 15.38
C ARG A 596 -15.72 -23.01 16.53
N VAL A 597 -15.97 -23.91 17.48
CA VAL A 597 -15.15 -24.01 18.67
C VAL A 597 -14.77 -25.46 18.95
N ILE A 598 -13.49 -25.68 19.25
CA ILE A 598 -12.96 -26.97 19.69
C ILE A 598 -13.14 -27.07 21.20
N VAL A 599 -13.92 -28.05 21.64
CA VAL A 599 -14.26 -28.25 23.05
C VAL A 599 -13.24 -29.20 23.68
N GLY A 600 -12.54 -28.75 24.73
CA GLY A 600 -11.62 -29.58 25.51
C GLY A 600 -12.32 -30.52 26.51
N ARG A 601 -11.54 -31.27 27.30
CA ARG A 601 -12.07 -32.19 28.35
C ARG A 601 -13.01 -31.46 29.32
N ILE A 602 -14.26 -31.88 29.35
CA ILE A 602 -15.29 -31.38 30.26
C ILE A 602 -14.95 -31.83 31.69
N GLN A 603 -14.82 -30.88 32.61
CA GLN A 603 -14.78 -31.19 34.04
C GLN A 603 -16.13 -30.90 34.69
N TRP A 604 -16.76 -31.97 35.19
CA TRP A 604 -18.00 -31.90 35.95
C TRP A 604 -17.71 -31.51 37.40
N THR A 605 -18.40 -30.49 37.90
CA THR A 605 -18.42 -30.21 39.34
C THR A 605 -19.82 -30.40 39.89
N LYS A 606 -19.97 -31.26 40.90
CA LYS A 606 -21.25 -31.53 41.56
C LYS A 606 -21.60 -30.50 42.65
N LYS A 607 -20.73 -29.51 42.91
CA LYS A 607 -20.92 -28.50 43.96
C LYS A 607 -21.49 -27.20 43.41
N LYS A 608 -22.50 -26.63 44.09
CA LYS A 608 -22.99 -25.27 43.84
C LYS A 608 -21.86 -24.27 44.13
N LEU A 609 -21.47 -23.49 43.13
CA LEU A 609 -20.47 -22.43 43.27
C LEU A 609 -21.21 -21.08 43.32
N PHE A 610 -21.41 -20.53 44.53
CA PHE A 610 -21.95 -19.19 44.70
C PHE A 610 -20.85 -18.14 44.50
N GLY A 611 -21.16 -17.04 43.79
CA GLY A 611 -20.27 -15.88 43.72
C GLY A 611 -19.03 -16.00 42.82
N LEU A 612 -18.98 -16.99 41.92
CA LEU A 612 -17.87 -17.14 40.99
C LEU A 612 -17.92 -16.02 39.92
N LYS A 613 -16.96 -15.08 39.97
CA LYS A 613 -16.90 -13.93 39.04
C LYS A 613 -16.05 -14.19 37.79
N ARG A 614 -15.20 -15.22 37.79
CA ARG A 614 -14.31 -15.63 36.69
C ARG A 614 -14.04 -17.14 36.73
N PRO A 615 -13.63 -17.79 35.63
CA PRO A 615 -13.20 -19.19 35.64
C PRO A 615 -12.08 -19.45 36.67
N LYS A 616 -11.92 -20.68 37.13
CA LYS A 616 -10.80 -21.06 38.01
C LYS A 616 -9.46 -20.89 37.28
N PRO A 617 -8.34 -20.60 37.97
CA PRO A 617 -7.02 -20.57 37.36
C PRO A 617 -6.74 -21.83 36.53
N GLY A 618 -6.29 -21.65 35.28
CA GLY A 618 -6.08 -22.74 34.31
C GLY A 618 -7.28 -23.06 33.40
N PHE A 619 -8.43 -22.40 33.60
CA PHE A 619 -9.63 -22.51 32.76
C PHE A 619 -10.00 -21.13 32.21
N HIS A 620 -10.56 -21.06 31.00
CA HIS A 620 -10.84 -19.77 30.36
C HIS A 620 -12.33 -19.52 30.02
N SER A 621 -13.24 -20.49 30.21
CA SER A 621 -14.69 -20.26 30.03
C SER A 621 -15.55 -21.16 30.93
N VAL A 622 -16.85 -20.85 31.05
CA VAL A 622 -17.85 -21.61 31.82
C VAL A 622 -19.15 -21.70 31.04
N GLN A 623 -19.74 -22.90 30.93
CA GLN A 623 -21.10 -23.07 30.40
C GLN A 623 -22.10 -23.13 31.55
N ALA A 624 -23.08 -22.22 31.54
CA ALA A 624 -24.06 -22.05 32.59
C ALA A 624 -25.48 -22.25 32.05
N VAL A 625 -26.32 -22.98 32.78
CA VAL A 625 -27.77 -23.07 32.48
C VAL A 625 -28.53 -22.48 33.66
N THR A 626 -29.35 -21.45 33.39
CA THR A 626 -30.23 -20.84 34.40
C THR A 626 -31.66 -21.25 34.14
N LYS A 627 -32.32 -21.92 35.09
CA LYS A 627 -33.72 -22.36 34.94
C LYS A 627 -34.74 -21.20 35.00
N LYS A 628 -34.39 -20.03 35.57
CA LYS A 628 -35.20 -18.81 35.61
C LYS A 628 -34.33 -17.55 35.57
N ARG A 629 -34.83 -16.47 34.95
CA ARG A 629 -34.16 -15.15 34.88
C ARG A 629 -33.86 -14.64 36.30
N GLY A 630 -32.59 -14.33 36.59
CA GLY A 630 -32.14 -13.88 37.92
C GLY A 630 -32.03 -14.97 39.00
N GLY A 631 -32.30 -16.25 38.68
CA GLY A 631 -32.17 -17.37 39.60
C GLY A 631 -30.74 -17.93 39.72
N PRO A 632 -30.48 -18.80 40.71
CA PRO A 632 -29.18 -19.43 40.90
C PRO A 632 -28.77 -20.27 39.68
N VAL A 633 -27.51 -20.12 39.27
CA VAL A 633 -26.91 -20.81 38.12
C VAL A 633 -26.55 -22.24 38.51
N PHE A 634 -27.03 -23.21 37.76
CA PHE A 634 -26.56 -24.59 37.84
C PHE A 634 -25.50 -24.76 36.74
N PHE A 635 -24.30 -25.23 37.10
CA PHE A 635 -23.19 -25.43 36.15
C PHE A 635 -23.12 -26.90 35.77
N PRO A 636 -23.50 -27.30 34.54
CA PRO A 636 -23.20 -28.64 34.11
C PRO A 636 -21.73 -28.74 33.65
N GLU A 637 -21.12 -27.71 33.07
CA GLU A 637 -19.87 -27.91 32.31
C GLU A 637 -18.90 -26.73 32.42
N THR A 638 -17.64 -27.00 32.81
CA THR A 638 -16.52 -26.05 32.62
C THR A 638 -15.77 -26.48 31.36
N VAL A 639 -15.75 -25.61 30.35
CA VAL A 639 -15.06 -25.86 29.08
C VAL A 639 -13.80 -24.99 29.00
N VAL A 640 -12.65 -25.60 28.72
CA VAL A 640 -11.39 -24.90 28.50
C VAL A 640 -11.30 -24.50 27.03
N PHE A 641 -11.38 -23.20 26.73
CA PHE A 641 -10.95 -22.67 25.43
C PHE A 641 -9.60 -21.98 25.59
N ARG A 642 -8.80 -21.93 24.53
CA ARG A 642 -7.79 -20.89 24.34
C ARG A 642 -8.17 -20.12 23.08
N ASP A 643 -7.62 -18.94 22.83
CA ASP A 643 -7.90 -18.16 21.61
C ASP A 643 -7.70 -19.01 20.34
N GLU A 644 -6.75 -19.94 20.37
CA GLU A 644 -6.43 -20.84 19.27
C GLU A 644 -7.48 -21.95 19.07
N ALA A 645 -8.49 -22.08 19.92
CA ALA A 645 -9.55 -23.09 19.82
C ALA A 645 -10.86 -22.56 19.20
N ILE A 646 -10.93 -21.26 18.92
CA ILE A 646 -12.12 -20.56 18.42
C ILE A 646 -11.88 -20.07 17.00
N LEU A 647 -12.86 -20.27 16.12
CA LEU A 647 -12.82 -19.83 14.73
C LEU A 647 -14.15 -19.17 14.34
N PRO A 648 -14.21 -17.84 14.12
CA PRO A 648 -15.41 -17.20 13.59
C PRO A 648 -15.68 -17.67 12.16
N VAL A 649 -16.96 -17.77 11.81
CA VAL A 649 -17.38 -18.41 10.56
C VAL A 649 -18.49 -17.66 9.85
N ALA A 650 -19.38 -16.98 10.58
CA ALA A 650 -20.43 -16.17 9.98
C ALA A 650 -20.94 -15.08 10.93
N VAL A 651 -21.60 -14.07 10.37
CA VAL A 651 -22.39 -13.05 11.05
C VAL A 651 -23.83 -13.18 10.60
N ILE A 652 -24.78 -13.14 11.53
CA ILE A 652 -26.22 -13.13 11.23
C ILE A 652 -26.77 -11.78 11.65
N THR A 653 -27.30 -11.00 10.71
CA THR A 653 -28.09 -9.79 10.97
C THR A 653 -29.57 -10.15 11.04
N TYR A 654 -30.31 -9.52 11.94
CA TYR A 654 -31.72 -9.84 12.21
C TYR A 654 -32.47 -8.65 12.81
N ASP A 655 -33.75 -8.52 12.50
CA ASP A 655 -34.66 -7.59 13.16
C ASP A 655 -35.42 -8.26 14.30
N LYS A 656 -35.90 -7.43 15.23
CA LYS A 656 -36.89 -7.84 16.23
C LYS A 656 -38.19 -7.12 15.96
N THR A 657 -39.24 -7.86 15.65
CA THR A 657 -40.59 -7.28 15.66
C THR A 657 -41.07 -7.19 17.11
N GLN A 658 -41.26 -5.97 17.63
CA GLN A 658 -42.12 -5.72 18.78
C GLN A 658 -43.28 -4.86 18.30
N TRP A 659 -44.50 -5.39 18.36
CA TRP A 659 -45.71 -4.59 18.30
C TRP A 659 -45.63 -3.51 19.39
N ASN A 660 -45.84 -2.24 19.04
CA ASN A 660 -46.31 -1.29 20.05
C ASN A 660 -47.72 -1.75 20.50
N ARG A 661 -48.18 -1.34 21.67
CA ARG A 661 -49.49 -1.72 22.25
C ARG A 661 -50.72 -1.43 21.37
N ASN A 662 -50.56 -0.82 20.18
CA ASN A 662 -51.62 -0.47 19.24
C ASN A 662 -51.43 -1.05 17.81
N GLY A 663 -50.50 -1.97 17.58
CA GLY A 663 -50.52 -2.86 16.40
C GLY A 663 -50.29 -2.23 15.02
N GLN A 664 -49.44 -1.20 14.91
CA GLN A 664 -48.98 -0.74 13.59
C GLN A 664 -47.52 -1.11 13.33
N ILE A 665 -47.29 -1.71 12.16
CA ILE A 665 -45.97 -1.98 11.58
C ILE A 665 -45.50 -0.69 10.91
N LEU A 666 -44.35 -0.16 11.31
CA LEU A 666 -43.70 0.95 10.61
C LEU A 666 -42.77 0.35 9.55
N TYR A 667 -42.99 0.73 8.28
CA TYR A 667 -42.14 0.42 7.14
C TYR A 667 -40.88 1.29 7.14
#